data_AF-A0AAJ0AS97-F1
#
_entry.id   AF-A0AAJ0AS97-F1
#
_cell.length_a   1.000
_cell.length_b   1.000
_cell.length_c   1.000
_cell.angle_alpha   90.00
_cell.angle_beta   90.00
_cell.angle_gamma   90.00
#
_symmetry.space_group_name_H-M   'P 1'
#
loop_
_entity.id
_entity.type
_entity.pdbx_description
1 polymer ?
#
loop_
_entity_poly.entity_id
_entity_poly.type
_entity_poly.pdbx_seq_one_letter_code
_entity_poly.pdbx_strand_id
1 'polypeptide(L)'
;AGDGRTSQFLASLEEPDLHGQLPAFVKPLPAKIAQEDVTYLHAKGALTLPALPLQNALLQAYVEYVHPYMPLLELYDFLAIINAQDGLCGQISLFLYQAVMFAATAFVDMKVLREAGYPTRKAARKAFFQKTRLLYDFDYESDRLVLVQALLLMTYWYETPDDQKDTWHWMGVAISLAHTIGLHRDPAATSMPVRKQKLWKRIWWSCFMRDRLIALGMRRPTRIKDEDFDVPMLQENDFELEILPEENKVIPAECMLLRDVSMQRELAALCISKAQLCICISHMLKAQYSVLIRDKMRPENTVNSTMMLFPNKKLDNVESVTSVDLELMAWADTLPAICQYRPLTPLDVKNGRSTVAVQRTLLHMVYYTTISALHRPQFLPSSPVHAPTTSRQVQEMSRLRVRDAAMHVTRMAAELHQLRLERYLPTTGVTVILPAMIIHLLEMKNPVSQSRDRATRGFRQCMRVMEKLREIYAAADYATGFLDAALRKAAIDINLQQTTAPMTQQNLKLAEPTFGAQTPPPDNLPYMTTGEALFANKPNPQREFLPQTINAAALDLSAQSPPPTEKDHESSLEAMTPSANGSFGSTEEPGPLDLEFLQTQEEIDWNAMTGTEFDVDQWLQFPPEGVNNTDDGFMANVFGEDGMNDAMNWAAAGVDTTTKDDGVAEIATLA
;
A
#
# COMPACT_ATOMS: atom_id res chain seq x y z
N ALA A 1 -47.93 -10.31 -50.63
CA ALA A 1 -47.21 -9.32 -49.81
C ALA A 1 -47.80 -9.37 -48.41
N GLY A 2 -47.12 -9.99 -47.45
CA GLY A 2 -47.68 -10.17 -46.09
C GLY A 2 -46.71 -10.74 -45.05
N ASP A 3 -45.80 -11.66 -45.42
CA ASP A 3 -45.03 -12.41 -44.40
C ASP A 3 -43.63 -11.86 -44.06
N GLY A 4 -43.09 -10.93 -44.86
CA GLY A 4 -41.70 -10.46 -44.65
C GLY A 4 -41.53 -9.43 -43.54
N ARG A 5 -42.60 -8.71 -43.16
CA ARG A 5 -42.53 -7.67 -42.12
C ARG A 5 -42.69 -8.22 -40.71
N THR A 6 -43.41 -9.31 -40.54
CA THR A 6 -43.64 -9.93 -39.24
C THR A 6 -42.40 -10.68 -38.74
N SER A 7 -41.63 -11.33 -39.63
CA SER A 7 -40.36 -11.98 -39.23
C SER A 7 -39.25 -10.99 -38.91
N GLN A 8 -39.19 -9.84 -39.60
CA GLN A 8 -38.26 -8.76 -39.27
C GLN A 8 -38.61 -8.05 -37.95
N PHE A 9 -39.90 -7.99 -37.58
CA PHE A 9 -40.33 -7.42 -36.31
C PHE A 9 -40.07 -8.38 -35.13
N LEU A 10 -40.21 -9.69 -35.34
CA LEU A 10 -39.86 -10.71 -34.34
C LEU A 10 -38.35 -10.83 -34.14
N ALA A 11 -37.54 -10.66 -35.20
CA ALA A 11 -36.07 -10.58 -35.08
C ALA A 11 -35.60 -9.30 -34.36
N SER A 12 -36.40 -8.24 -34.33
CA SER A 12 -36.12 -7.03 -33.53
C SER A 12 -36.58 -7.10 -32.06
N LEU A 13 -37.22 -8.22 -31.67
CA LEU A 13 -37.67 -8.53 -30.31
C LEU A 13 -36.84 -9.64 -29.64
N GLU A 14 -35.84 -10.19 -30.33
CA GLU A 14 -34.78 -10.94 -29.65
C GLU A 14 -34.02 -9.93 -28.79
N GLU A 15 -34.14 -10.08 -27.46
CA GLU A 15 -33.24 -9.41 -26.54
C GLU A 15 -31.81 -9.62 -27.07
N PRO A 16 -31.02 -8.55 -27.28
CA PRO A 16 -29.66 -8.71 -27.80
C PRO A 16 -28.98 -9.70 -26.88
N ASP A 17 -28.47 -10.81 -27.43
CA ASP A 17 -27.83 -11.91 -26.70
C ASP A 17 -27.05 -11.34 -25.51
N LEU A 18 -27.69 -11.31 -24.33
CA LEU A 18 -27.17 -10.62 -23.14
C LEU A 18 -25.89 -11.32 -22.64
N HIS A 19 -25.60 -12.47 -23.23
CA HIS A 19 -24.32 -13.14 -23.22
C HIS A 19 -23.32 -12.36 -24.07
N GLY A 20 -22.73 -11.30 -23.48
CA GLY A 20 -21.43 -10.83 -23.96
C GLY A 20 -20.48 -12.03 -24.03
N GLN A 21 -20.22 -12.53 -25.23
CA GLN A 21 -19.42 -13.73 -25.43
C GLN A 21 -18.04 -13.48 -24.83
N LEU A 22 -17.71 -14.23 -23.78
CA LEU A 22 -16.36 -14.23 -23.23
C LEU A 22 -15.40 -14.67 -24.36
N PRO A 23 -14.21 -14.07 -24.48
CA PRO A 23 -13.23 -14.51 -25.46
C PRO A 23 -12.93 -16.01 -25.32
N ALA A 24 -12.64 -16.71 -26.41
CA ALA A 24 -12.50 -18.16 -26.42
C ALA A 24 -11.35 -18.67 -25.53
N PHE A 25 -10.33 -17.84 -25.27
CA PHE A 25 -9.24 -18.14 -24.32
C PHE A 25 -9.67 -18.12 -22.84
N VAL A 26 -10.88 -17.66 -22.52
CA VAL A 26 -11.47 -17.69 -21.18
C VAL A 26 -12.36 -18.91 -21.06
N LYS A 27 -12.28 -19.62 -19.92
CA LYS A 27 -13.16 -20.76 -19.63
C LYS A 27 -14.63 -20.32 -19.70
N PRO A 28 -15.52 -21.18 -20.24
CA PRO A 28 -16.94 -20.86 -20.34
C PRO A 28 -17.55 -20.65 -18.95
N LEU A 29 -18.69 -19.94 -18.93
CA LEU A 29 -19.44 -19.71 -17.71
C LEU A 29 -19.79 -21.04 -17.00
N PRO A 30 -19.56 -21.18 -15.69
CA PRO A 30 -19.96 -22.37 -14.95
C PRO A 30 -21.48 -22.59 -15.00
N ALA A 31 -21.91 -23.78 -15.41
CA ALA A 31 -23.33 -24.14 -15.50
C ALA A 31 -24.09 -24.16 -14.15
N LYS A 32 -23.36 -24.06 -13.03
CA LYS A 32 -23.93 -24.03 -11.67
C LYS A 32 -24.50 -22.66 -11.27
N ILE A 33 -24.18 -21.60 -12.02
CA ILE A 33 -24.62 -20.23 -11.70
C ILE A 33 -26.03 -20.04 -12.30
N ALA A 34 -26.99 -19.59 -11.49
CA ALA A 34 -28.35 -19.38 -11.95
C ALA A 34 -28.43 -18.23 -12.97
N GLN A 35 -29.38 -18.30 -13.91
CA GLN A 35 -29.49 -17.31 -14.99
C GLN A 35 -29.69 -15.87 -14.47
N GLU A 36 -30.42 -15.70 -13.37
CA GLU A 36 -30.61 -14.39 -12.72
C GLU A 36 -29.29 -13.80 -12.21
N ASP A 37 -28.44 -14.65 -11.63
CA ASP A 37 -27.10 -14.28 -11.16
C ASP A 37 -26.18 -13.90 -12.33
N VAL A 38 -26.29 -14.62 -13.46
CA VAL A 38 -25.55 -14.29 -14.69
C VAL A 38 -25.92 -12.89 -15.18
N THR A 39 -27.22 -12.59 -15.26
CA THR A 39 -27.73 -11.27 -15.64
C THR A 39 -27.22 -10.19 -14.68
N TYR A 40 -27.22 -10.46 -13.37
CA TYR A 40 -26.68 -9.54 -12.37
C TYR A 40 -25.17 -9.30 -12.53
N LEU A 41 -24.38 -10.36 -12.67
CA LEU A 41 -22.93 -10.29 -12.88
C LEU A 41 -22.58 -9.54 -14.17
N HIS A 42 -23.35 -9.75 -15.24
CA HIS A 42 -23.20 -9.01 -16.49
C HIS A 42 -23.54 -7.52 -16.31
N ALA A 43 -24.66 -7.20 -15.66
CA ALA A 43 -25.06 -5.81 -15.38
C ALA A 43 -24.04 -5.06 -14.48
N LYS A 44 -23.35 -5.78 -13.59
CA LYS A 44 -22.23 -5.25 -12.78
C LYS A 44 -20.88 -5.25 -13.52
N GLY A 45 -20.82 -5.74 -14.75
CA GLY A 45 -19.63 -5.79 -15.59
C GLY A 45 -18.57 -6.79 -15.13
N ALA A 46 -18.91 -7.74 -14.23
CA ALA A 46 -18.01 -8.78 -13.75
C ALA A 46 -17.65 -9.79 -14.86
N LEU A 47 -18.59 -10.00 -15.80
CA LEU A 47 -18.42 -10.84 -17.00
C LEU A 47 -17.85 -10.08 -18.20
N THR A 48 -17.39 -8.84 -18.01
CA THR A 48 -16.89 -7.99 -19.10
C THR A 48 -15.41 -7.66 -18.91
N LEU A 49 -14.63 -7.88 -19.97
CA LEU A 49 -13.22 -7.51 -20.06
C LEU A 49 -13.07 -6.09 -20.66
N PRO A 50 -12.03 -5.33 -20.26
CA PRO A 50 -11.77 -4.03 -20.86
C PRO A 50 -11.27 -4.17 -22.30
N ALA A 51 -11.16 -3.06 -23.05
CA ALA A 51 -10.58 -3.09 -24.40
C ALA A 51 -9.12 -3.57 -24.38
N LEU A 52 -8.67 -4.19 -25.48
CA LEU A 52 -7.33 -4.79 -25.62
C LEU A 52 -6.16 -3.85 -25.21
N PRO A 53 -6.15 -2.55 -25.55
CA PRO A 53 -5.05 -1.67 -25.11
C PRO A 53 -4.91 -1.59 -23.60
N LEU A 54 -6.03 -1.53 -22.87
CA LEU A 54 -6.01 -1.54 -21.40
C LEU A 54 -5.64 -2.93 -20.86
N GLN A 55 -6.14 -4.02 -21.47
CA GLN A 55 -5.73 -5.38 -21.09
C GLN A 55 -4.21 -5.56 -21.19
N ASN A 56 -3.60 -5.19 -22.31
CA ASN A 56 -2.16 -5.32 -22.53
C ASN A 56 -1.35 -4.47 -21.54
N ALA A 57 -1.78 -3.22 -21.28
CA ALA A 57 -1.13 -2.35 -20.30
C ALA A 57 -1.21 -2.92 -18.87
N LEU A 58 -2.34 -3.52 -18.50
CA LEU A 58 -2.51 -4.20 -17.21
C LEU A 58 -1.64 -5.45 -17.12
N LEU A 59 -1.55 -6.25 -18.18
CA LEU A 59 -0.70 -7.45 -18.19
C LEU A 59 0.78 -7.09 -18.10
N GLN A 60 1.24 -6.06 -18.81
CA GLN A 60 2.60 -5.55 -18.65
C GLN A 60 2.86 -5.11 -17.20
N ALA A 61 1.95 -4.30 -16.63
CA ALA A 61 2.08 -3.82 -15.26
C ALA A 61 2.12 -4.96 -14.22
N TYR A 62 1.33 -6.03 -14.43
CA TYR A 62 1.37 -7.23 -13.61
C TYR A 62 2.74 -7.89 -13.65
N VAL A 63 3.24 -8.15 -14.85
CA VAL A 63 4.56 -8.77 -15.11
C VAL A 63 5.68 -7.97 -14.45
N GLU A 64 5.64 -6.64 -14.59
CA GLU A 64 6.72 -5.77 -14.12
C GLU A 64 6.68 -5.49 -12.62
N TYR A 65 5.51 -5.34 -11.99
CA TYR A 65 5.46 -4.79 -10.62
C TYR A 65 4.71 -5.67 -9.61
N VAL A 66 3.98 -6.70 -10.05
CA VAL A 66 3.29 -7.66 -9.16
C VAL A 66 4.02 -9.00 -9.12
N HIS A 67 4.17 -9.64 -10.28
CA HIS A 67 4.69 -10.99 -10.42
C HIS A 67 6.06 -11.23 -9.74
N PRO A 68 7.04 -10.31 -9.78
CA PRO A 68 8.37 -10.57 -9.21
C PRO A 68 8.37 -10.92 -7.72
N TYR A 69 7.45 -10.32 -6.95
CA TYR A 69 7.28 -10.58 -5.51
C TYR A 69 5.97 -11.30 -5.18
N MET A 70 5.26 -11.76 -6.20
CA MET A 70 4.02 -12.53 -6.13
C MET A 70 3.96 -13.51 -7.32
N PRO A 71 4.92 -14.45 -7.45
CA PRO A 71 5.07 -15.30 -8.63
C PRO A 71 4.06 -16.46 -8.64
N LEU A 72 2.78 -16.11 -8.83
CA LEU A 72 1.65 -17.03 -8.64
C LEU A 72 1.31 -17.89 -9.85
N LEU A 73 1.83 -17.59 -11.03
CA LEU A 73 1.41 -18.18 -12.30
C LEU A 73 2.56 -18.93 -12.96
N GLU A 74 2.21 -19.84 -13.87
CA GLU A 74 3.06 -20.22 -14.99
C GLU A 74 2.91 -19.13 -16.06
N LEU A 75 3.77 -18.11 -15.99
CA LEU A 75 3.54 -16.83 -16.64
C LEU A 75 3.55 -16.95 -18.17
N TYR A 76 4.43 -17.77 -18.72
CA TYR A 76 4.59 -17.93 -20.16
C TYR A 76 3.41 -18.68 -20.77
N ASP A 77 2.94 -19.76 -20.12
CA ASP A 77 1.72 -20.48 -20.51
C ASP A 77 0.50 -19.54 -20.45
N PHE A 78 0.39 -18.76 -19.38
CA PHE A 78 -0.70 -17.79 -19.20
C PHE A 78 -0.73 -16.74 -20.32
N LEU A 79 0.41 -16.17 -20.67
CA LEU A 79 0.52 -15.18 -21.75
C LEU A 79 0.33 -15.80 -23.14
N ALA A 80 0.77 -17.05 -23.35
CA ALA A 80 0.58 -17.78 -24.60
C ALA A 80 -0.90 -18.04 -24.88
N ILE A 81 -1.67 -18.47 -23.88
CA ILE A 81 -3.11 -18.68 -23.99
C ILE A 81 -3.84 -17.38 -24.38
N ILE A 82 -3.50 -16.26 -23.73
CA ILE A 82 -4.12 -14.95 -24.04
C ILE A 82 -3.74 -14.49 -25.45
N ASN A 83 -2.49 -14.73 -25.87
CA ASN A 83 -2.01 -14.34 -27.19
C ASN A 83 -2.70 -15.11 -28.33
N ALA A 84 -2.99 -16.40 -28.13
CA ALA A 84 -3.64 -17.23 -29.14
C ALA A 84 -5.09 -16.81 -29.43
N GLN A 85 -5.80 -16.30 -28.41
CA GLN A 85 -7.20 -15.83 -28.44
C GLN A 85 -8.27 -16.87 -28.83
N ASP A 86 -7.90 -17.97 -29.47
CA ASP A 86 -8.77 -19.00 -30.04
C ASP A 86 -9.28 -20.04 -29.04
N GLY A 87 -8.68 -20.11 -27.85
CA GLY A 87 -8.98 -21.12 -26.83
C GLY A 87 -8.43 -22.52 -27.12
N LEU A 88 -7.72 -22.71 -28.24
CA LEU A 88 -7.16 -24.00 -28.65
C LEU A 88 -5.87 -24.34 -27.91
N CYS A 89 -5.11 -23.32 -27.50
CA CYS A 89 -3.90 -23.46 -26.68
C CYS A 89 -4.19 -23.61 -25.17
N GLY A 90 -5.47 -23.69 -24.78
CA GLY A 90 -5.91 -23.75 -23.39
C GLY A 90 -6.83 -22.58 -23.03
N GLN A 91 -7.35 -22.60 -21.80
CA GLN A 91 -8.28 -21.58 -21.32
C GLN A 91 -7.96 -21.15 -19.88
N ILE A 92 -8.08 -19.86 -19.60
CA ILE A 92 -7.86 -19.28 -18.27
C ILE A 92 -9.17 -19.03 -17.53
N SER A 93 -9.10 -19.06 -16.20
CA SER A 93 -10.22 -18.63 -15.37
C SER A 93 -10.46 -17.12 -15.51
N LEU A 94 -11.71 -16.72 -15.75
CA LEU A 94 -12.11 -15.31 -15.74
C LEU A 94 -11.84 -14.67 -14.38
N PHE A 95 -12.09 -15.40 -13.28
CA PHE A 95 -11.85 -14.93 -11.93
C PHE A 95 -10.38 -14.57 -11.71
N LEU A 96 -9.47 -15.48 -12.12
CA LEU A 96 -8.04 -15.23 -12.05
C LEU A 96 -7.62 -14.05 -12.93
N TYR A 97 -8.17 -13.96 -14.14
CA TYR A 97 -7.81 -12.91 -15.08
C TYR A 97 -8.24 -11.53 -14.58
N GLN A 98 -9.44 -11.41 -14.00
CA GLN A 98 -9.91 -10.19 -13.33
C GLN A 98 -9.03 -9.85 -12.12
N ALA A 99 -8.59 -10.84 -11.33
CA ALA A 99 -7.70 -10.63 -10.20
C ALA A 99 -6.31 -10.12 -10.61
N VAL A 100 -5.74 -10.66 -11.70
CA VAL A 100 -4.49 -10.20 -12.32
C VAL A 100 -4.60 -8.75 -12.76
N MET A 101 -5.67 -8.42 -13.50
CA MET A 101 -5.94 -7.05 -13.93
C MET A 101 -6.12 -6.11 -12.73
N PHE A 102 -6.89 -6.51 -11.71
CA PHE A 102 -7.07 -5.76 -10.48
C PHE A 102 -5.73 -5.40 -9.83
N ALA A 103 -4.87 -6.38 -9.57
CA ALA A 103 -3.59 -6.13 -8.90
C ALA A 103 -2.68 -5.18 -9.71
N ALA A 104 -2.76 -5.24 -11.04
CA ALA A 104 -1.96 -4.42 -11.94
C ALA A 104 -2.43 -2.96 -12.08
N THR A 105 -3.72 -2.67 -11.84
CA THR A 105 -4.28 -1.30 -11.96
C THR A 105 -3.49 -0.25 -11.16
N ALA A 106 -2.78 -0.68 -10.12
CA ALA A 106 -1.89 0.13 -9.30
C ALA A 106 -0.75 0.81 -10.07
N PHE A 107 -0.31 0.23 -11.18
CA PHE A 107 0.97 0.56 -11.82
C PHE A 107 0.82 1.06 -13.26
N VAL A 108 -0.40 1.00 -13.82
CA VAL A 108 -0.70 1.48 -15.17
C VAL A 108 -0.65 3.01 -15.25
N ASP A 109 -0.16 3.53 -16.39
CA ASP A 109 -0.15 4.96 -16.65
C ASP A 109 -1.57 5.55 -16.57
N MET A 110 -1.70 6.71 -15.91
CA MET A 110 -2.99 7.36 -15.70
C MET A 110 -3.66 7.75 -17.03
N LYS A 111 -2.88 8.00 -18.09
CA LYS A 111 -3.41 8.27 -19.44
C LYS A 111 -4.26 7.11 -19.95
N VAL A 112 -3.75 5.88 -19.87
CA VAL A 112 -4.45 4.67 -20.33
C VAL A 112 -5.73 4.44 -19.53
N LEU A 113 -5.69 4.68 -18.21
CA LEU A 113 -6.88 4.57 -17.35
C LEU A 113 -7.95 5.61 -17.70
N ARG A 114 -7.55 6.87 -18.01
CA ARG A 114 -8.49 7.92 -18.43
C ARG A 114 -9.13 7.63 -19.78
N GLU A 115 -8.34 7.14 -20.74
CA GLU A 115 -8.86 6.71 -22.05
C GLU A 115 -9.87 5.56 -21.92
N ALA A 116 -9.69 4.70 -20.91
CA ALA A 116 -10.66 3.66 -20.55
C ALA A 116 -11.84 4.16 -19.69
N GLY A 117 -11.97 5.48 -19.46
CA GLY A 117 -13.10 6.09 -18.76
C GLY A 117 -12.94 6.20 -17.24
N TYR A 118 -11.79 5.89 -16.67
CA TYR A 118 -11.56 6.01 -15.22
C TYR A 118 -10.98 7.37 -14.84
N PRO A 119 -11.67 8.18 -14.00
CA PRO A 119 -11.21 9.53 -13.66
C PRO A 119 -9.96 9.52 -12.77
N THR A 120 -9.83 8.52 -11.90
CA THR A 120 -8.71 8.36 -10.96
C THR A 120 -8.26 6.91 -10.91
N ARG A 121 -6.98 6.69 -10.53
CA ARG A 121 -6.45 5.34 -10.34
C ARG A 121 -7.22 4.57 -9.28
N LYS A 122 -7.59 5.21 -8.16
CA LYS A 122 -8.46 4.61 -7.13
C LYS A 122 -9.81 4.13 -7.68
N ALA A 123 -10.45 4.93 -8.55
CA ALA A 123 -11.71 4.53 -9.17
C ALA A 123 -11.53 3.28 -10.06
N ALA A 124 -10.45 3.22 -10.84
CA ALA A 124 -10.12 2.02 -11.61
C ALA A 124 -9.88 0.81 -10.71
N ARG A 125 -9.02 0.93 -9.69
CA ARG A 125 -8.75 -0.14 -8.72
C ARG A 125 -10.03 -0.67 -8.10
N LYS A 126 -10.94 0.23 -7.67
CA LYS A 126 -12.23 -0.12 -7.07
C LYS A 126 -13.10 -0.92 -8.02
N ALA A 127 -13.23 -0.48 -9.27
CA ALA A 127 -14.03 -1.18 -10.28
C ALA A 127 -13.51 -2.61 -10.54
N PHE A 128 -12.20 -2.78 -10.75
CA PHE A 128 -11.62 -4.11 -10.98
C PHE A 128 -11.66 -5.01 -9.73
N PHE A 129 -11.49 -4.46 -8.53
CA PHE A 129 -11.67 -5.20 -7.29
C PHE A 129 -13.11 -5.70 -7.15
N GLN A 130 -14.10 -4.83 -7.39
CA GLN A 130 -15.52 -5.19 -7.30
C GLN A 130 -15.90 -6.29 -8.29
N LYS A 131 -15.41 -6.23 -9.54
CA LYS A 131 -15.61 -7.30 -10.53
C LYS A 131 -15.07 -8.64 -10.01
N THR A 132 -13.84 -8.65 -9.51
CA THR A 132 -13.19 -9.85 -8.97
C THR A 132 -13.94 -10.38 -7.74
N ARG A 133 -14.30 -9.50 -6.81
CA ARG A 133 -15.05 -9.85 -5.60
C ARG A 133 -16.42 -10.44 -5.92
N LEU A 134 -17.14 -9.88 -6.89
CA LEU A 134 -18.44 -10.43 -7.31
C LEU A 134 -18.30 -11.86 -7.85
N LEU A 135 -17.28 -12.14 -8.65
CA LEU A 135 -17.02 -13.52 -9.11
C LEU A 135 -16.72 -14.47 -7.93
N TYR A 136 -16.02 -14.00 -6.89
CA TYR A 136 -15.81 -14.79 -5.68
C TYR A 136 -17.10 -15.00 -4.88
N ASP A 137 -17.87 -13.93 -4.63
CA ASP A 137 -19.08 -13.95 -3.80
C ASP A 137 -20.21 -14.82 -4.42
N PHE A 138 -20.17 -15.07 -5.74
CA PHE A 138 -21.09 -15.97 -6.47
C PHE A 138 -20.50 -17.37 -6.74
N ASP A 139 -19.43 -17.75 -6.04
CA ASP A 139 -18.76 -19.05 -6.18
C ASP A 139 -18.37 -19.39 -7.63
N TYR A 140 -17.98 -18.39 -8.44
CA TYR A 140 -17.70 -18.58 -9.87
C TYR A 140 -16.60 -19.63 -10.09
N GLU A 141 -15.51 -19.56 -9.33
CA GLU A 141 -14.39 -20.48 -9.46
C GLU A 141 -14.51 -21.66 -8.49
N SER A 142 -14.18 -22.86 -8.98
CA SER A 142 -14.19 -24.11 -8.20
C SER A 142 -12.79 -24.67 -7.94
N ASP A 143 -11.82 -24.32 -8.79
CA ASP A 143 -10.43 -24.71 -8.60
C ASP A 143 -9.81 -23.92 -7.44
N ARG A 144 -9.57 -24.63 -6.33
CA ARG A 144 -9.00 -24.05 -5.11
C ARG A 144 -7.61 -23.45 -5.31
N LEU A 145 -6.81 -23.96 -6.26
CA LEU A 145 -5.52 -23.36 -6.56
C LEU A 145 -5.71 -21.97 -7.18
N VAL A 146 -6.65 -21.86 -8.12
CA VAL A 146 -7.03 -20.59 -8.75
C VAL A 146 -7.62 -19.63 -7.72
N LEU A 147 -8.45 -20.14 -6.81
CA LEU A 147 -8.96 -19.35 -5.68
C LEU A 147 -7.81 -18.77 -4.85
N VAL A 148 -6.84 -19.58 -4.44
CA VAL A 148 -5.68 -19.11 -3.67
C VAL A 148 -4.91 -18.01 -4.43
N GLN A 149 -4.61 -18.23 -5.72
CA GLN A 149 -3.90 -17.26 -6.56
C GLN A 149 -4.64 -15.92 -6.62
N ALA A 150 -5.94 -15.95 -6.94
CA ALA A 150 -6.75 -14.74 -7.06
C ALA A 150 -6.95 -14.04 -5.70
N LEU A 151 -7.17 -14.78 -4.62
CA LEU A 151 -7.32 -14.22 -3.27
C LEU A 151 -6.02 -13.54 -2.79
N LEU A 152 -4.86 -14.12 -3.09
CA LEU A 152 -3.56 -13.47 -2.83
C LEU A 152 -3.44 -12.14 -3.58
N LEU A 153 -3.92 -12.06 -4.84
CA LEU A 153 -3.97 -10.80 -5.57
C LEU A 153 -4.98 -9.81 -4.97
N MET A 154 -6.13 -10.30 -4.49
CA MET A 154 -7.13 -9.48 -3.80
C MET A 154 -6.61 -8.85 -2.50
N THR A 155 -5.59 -9.43 -1.84
CA THR A 155 -4.96 -8.81 -0.65
C THR A 155 -4.34 -7.44 -0.93
N TYR A 156 -4.14 -7.04 -2.20
CA TYR A 156 -3.72 -5.68 -2.57
C TYR A 156 -4.85 -4.63 -2.49
N TRP A 157 -6.05 -5.02 -2.06
CA TRP A 157 -7.14 -4.11 -1.77
C TRP A 157 -7.14 -3.68 -0.30
N TYR A 158 -7.33 -2.38 -0.09
CA TYR A 158 -7.61 -1.77 1.21
C TYR A 158 -8.34 -0.45 0.96
N GLU A 159 -9.55 -0.31 1.49
CA GLU A 159 -10.38 0.90 1.30
C GLU A 159 -10.58 1.66 2.61
N THR A 160 -11.05 0.98 3.67
CA THR A 160 -11.27 1.59 4.98
C THR A 160 -10.80 0.66 6.11
N PRO A 161 -10.48 1.19 7.30
CA PRO A 161 -10.09 0.40 8.47
C PRO A 161 -11.16 -0.58 8.96
N ASP A 162 -12.42 -0.17 8.84
CA ASP A 162 -13.58 -0.90 9.35
C ASP A 162 -14.23 -1.81 8.30
N ASP A 163 -13.56 -2.01 7.15
CA ASP A 163 -14.04 -2.95 6.15
C ASP A 163 -13.99 -4.38 6.69
N GLN A 164 -15.15 -5.05 6.76
CA GLN A 164 -15.25 -6.43 7.23
C GLN A 164 -14.41 -7.40 6.36
N LYS A 165 -14.24 -7.09 5.07
CA LYS A 165 -13.42 -7.86 4.13
C LYS A 165 -12.12 -7.11 3.82
N ASP A 166 -11.41 -6.67 4.85
CA ASP A 166 -10.09 -6.06 4.75
C ASP A 166 -9.00 -7.01 4.19
N THR A 167 -7.79 -6.51 4.06
CA THR A 167 -6.63 -7.29 3.60
C THR A 167 -6.37 -8.54 4.48
N TRP A 168 -6.60 -8.46 5.79
CA TRP A 168 -6.35 -9.57 6.73
C TRP A 168 -7.42 -10.66 6.63
N HIS A 169 -8.65 -10.32 6.27
CA HIS A 169 -9.71 -11.26 5.90
C HIS A 169 -9.31 -12.09 4.67
N TRP A 170 -9.00 -11.44 3.54
CA TRP A 170 -8.63 -12.14 2.30
C TRP A 170 -7.40 -13.04 2.48
N MET A 171 -6.42 -12.59 3.27
CA MET A 171 -5.26 -13.40 3.64
C MET A 171 -5.67 -14.66 4.42
N GLY A 172 -6.62 -14.54 5.35
CA GLY A 172 -7.14 -15.68 6.12
C GLY A 172 -7.84 -16.72 5.25
N VAL A 173 -8.65 -16.28 4.29
CA VAL A 173 -9.30 -17.17 3.33
C VAL A 173 -8.27 -17.87 2.44
N ALA A 174 -7.31 -17.12 1.88
CA ALA A 174 -6.25 -17.68 1.04
C ALA A 174 -5.42 -18.74 1.77
N ILE A 175 -5.01 -18.47 3.01
CA ILE A 175 -4.25 -19.42 3.83
C ILE A 175 -5.07 -20.68 4.13
N SER A 176 -6.36 -20.52 4.46
CA SER A 176 -7.23 -21.66 4.77
C SER A 176 -7.38 -22.59 3.56
N LEU A 177 -7.54 -22.03 2.36
CA LEU A 177 -7.60 -22.81 1.12
C LEU A 177 -6.24 -23.44 0.77
N ALA A 178 -5.14 -22.71 0.95
CA ALA A 178 -3.78 -23.22 0.74
C ALA A 178 -3.48 -24.43 1.63
N HIS A 179 -3.91 -24.39 2.90
CA HIS A 179 -3.81 -25.54 3.79
C HIS A 179 -4.69 -26.71 3.33
N THR A 180 -5.93 -26.42 2.95
CA THR A 180 -6.91 -27.44 2.52
C THR A 180 -6.42 -28.26 1.33
N ILE A 181 -5.68 -27.66 0.39
CA ILE A 181 -5.13 -28.37 -0.78
C ILE A 181 -3.66 -28.82 -0.61
N GLY A 182 -3.06 -28.60 0.57
CA GLY A 182 -1.73 -29.10 0.88
C GLY A 182 -0.56 -28.26 0.36
N LEU A 183 -0.74 -26.97 0.05
CA LEU A 183 0.38 -26.10 -0.40
C LEU A 183 1.47 -25.91 0.65
N HIS A 184 1.13 -26.10 1.92
CA HIS A 184 2.02 -26.01 3.08
C HIS A 184 2.91 -27.24 3.28
N ARG A 185 2.78 -28.26 2.41
CA ARG A 185 3.55 -29.49 2.48
C ARG A 185 4.64 -29.52 1.41
N ASP A 186 5.77 -30.13 1.72
CA ASP A 186 6.87 -30.33 0.77
C ASP A 186 6.35 -31.02 -0.50
N PRO A 187 6.33 -30.32 -1.66
CA PRO A 187 5.80 -30.88 -2.88
C PRO A 187 6.70 -32.00 -3.45
N ALA A 188 7.95 -32.13 -3.00
CA ALA A 188 8.86 -33.20 -3.45
C ALA A 188 8.39 -34.60 -3.05
N ALA A 189 7.61 -34.72 -1.96
CA ALA A 189 7.01 -35.97 -1.53
C ALA A 189 5.80 -36.40 -2.38
N THR A 190 5.36 -35.57 -3.32
CA THR A 190 4.17 -35.81 -4.14
C THR A 190 4.51 -36.41 -5.51
N SER A 191 3.59 -37.16 -6.11
CA SER A 191 3.74 -37.69 -7.47
C SER A 191 3.42 -36.68 -8.58
N MET A 192 3.39 -35.38 -8.25
CA MET A 192 3.02 -34.33 -9.21
C MET A 192 4.18 -34.02 -10.17
N PRO A 193 3.90 -33.54 -11.40
CA PRO A 193 4.94 -33.05 -12.30
C PRO A 193 5.79 -31.95 -11.63
N VAL A 194 7.10 -31.98 -11.88
CA VAL A 194 8.07 -31.02 -11.28
C VAL A 194 7.65 -29.56 -11.49
N ARG A 195 7.12 -29.23 -12.68
CA ARG A 195 6.59 -27.89 -12.99
C ARG A 195 5.53 -27.44 -11.97
N LYS A 196 4.58 -28.33 -11.65
CA LYS A 196 3.51 -28.07 -10.67
C LYS A 196 4.05 -27.98 -9.24
N GLN A 197 5.04 -28.81 -8.89
CA GLN A 197 5.70 -28.74 -7.57
C GLN A 197 6.35 -27.36 -7.35
N LYS A 198 7.08 -26.85 -8.35
CA LYS A 198 7.69 -25.51 -8.33
C LYS A 198 6.63 -24.41 -8.18
N LEU A 199 5.54 -24.47 -8.95
CA LEU A 199 4.43 -23.52 -8.82
C LEU A 199 3.83 -23.51 -7.41
N TRP A 200 3.57 -24.68 -6.83
CA TRP A 200 3.01 -24.80 -5.48
C TRP A 200 3.93 -24.19 -4.43
N LYS A 201 5.24 -24.45 -4.54
CA LYS A 201 6.26 -23.85 -3.70
C LYS A 201 6.27 -22.32 -3.81
N ARG A 202 6.24 -21.77 -5.03
CA ARG A 202 6.15 -20.32 -5.27
C ARG A 202 4.89 -19.70 -4.66
N ILE A 203 3.73 -20.35 -4.79
CA ILE A 203 2.46 -19.87 -4.21
C ILE A 203 2.50 -19.92 -2.68
N TRP A 204 3.03 -20.98 -2.07
CA TRP A 204 3.17 -21.07 -0.63
C TRP A 204 4.05 -19.95 -0.06
N TRP A 205 5.24 -19.75 -0.63
CA TRP A 205 6.13 -18.67 -0.19
C TRP A 205 5.55 -17.28 -0.46
N SER A 206 4.69 -17.13 -1.47
CA SER A 206 3.90 -15.92 -1.69
C SER A 206 2.88 -15.68 -0.57
N CYS A 207 2.21 -16.74 -0.07
CA CYS A 207 1.36 -16.67 1.12
C CYS A 207 2.16 -16.23 2.34
N PHE A 208 3.30 -16.88 2.57
CA PHE A 208 4.18 -16.61 3.72
C PHE A 208 4.66 -15.16 3.72
N MET A 209 5.28 -14.70 2.62
CA MET A 209 5.78 -13.33 2.51
C MET A 209 4.65 -12.31 2.71
N ARG A 210 3.46 -12.55 2.14
CA ARG A 210 2.35 -11.61 2.26
C ARG A 210 1.81 -11.54 3.68
N ASP A 211 1.67 -12.67 4.37
CA ASP A 211 1.25 -12.73 5.78
C ASP A 211 2.19 -11.92 6.68
N ARG A 212 3.52 -12.06 6.52
CA ARG A 212 4.51 -11.31 7.31
C ARG A 212 4.49 -9.81 7.04
N LEU A 213 4.36 -9.40 5.78
CA LEU A 213 4.29 -7.99 5.42
C LEU A 213 2.99 -7.33 5.89
N ILE A 214 1.87 -8.04 5.86
CA ILE A 214 0.60 -7.57 6.45
C ILE A 214 0.77 -7.42 7.97
N ALA A 215 1.38 -8.40 8.64
CA ALA A 215 1.63 -8.32 10.08
C ALA A 215 2.51 -7.11 10.46
N LEU A 216 3.60 -6.90 9.72
CA LEU A 216 4.50 -5.76 9.90
C LEU A 216 3.78 -4.41 9.71
N GLY A 217 2.91 -4.30 8.70
CA GLY A 217 2.26 -3.04 8.34
C GLY A 217 0.97 -2.72 9.08
N MET A 218 0.14 -3.72 9.34
CA MET A 218 -1.19 -3.57 9.95
C MET A 218 -1.20 -3.94 11.43
N ARG A 219 -0.06 -4.33 12.01
CA ARG A 219 0.05 -4.82 13.39
C ARG A 219 -0.93 -5.97 13.68
N ARG A 220 -1.20 -6.81 12.68
CA ARG A 220 -2.01 -8.02 12.85
C ARG A 220 -1.10 -9.20 13.17
N PRO A 221 -1.53 -10.17 13.98
CA PRO A 221 -0.77 -11.39 14.16
C PRO A 221 -0.70 -12.17 12.84
N THR A 222 0.45 -12.81 12.64
CA THR A 222 0.69 -13.75 11.54
C THR A 222 -0.22 -14.96 11.69
N ARG A 223 -0.70 -15.48 10.56
CA ARG A 223 -1.58 -16.66 10.54
C ARG A 223 -0.80 -17.96 10.33
N ILE A 224 0.32 -17.93 9.62
CA ILE A 224 1.15 -19.13 9.38
C ILE A 224 2.15 -19.26 10.51
N LYS A 225 2.12 -20.36 11.26
CA LYS A 225 3.14 -20.67 12.27
C LYS A 225 4.28 -21.48 11.65
N ASP A 226 5.45 -21.43 12.28
CA ASP A 226 6.65 -22.06 11.73
C ASP A 226 6.59 -23.59 11.84
N GLU A 227 5.84 -24.11 12.81
CA GLU A 227 5.56 -25.54 12.98
C GLU A 227 4.50 -26.11 12.02
N ASP A 228 3.77 -25.25 11.29
CA ASP A 228 2.62 -25.67 10.50
C ASP A 228 2.96 -26.03 9.04
N PHE A 229 4.23 -25.91 8.60
CA PHE A 229 4.64 -26.21 7.23
C PHE A 229 6.05 -26.80 7.13
N ASP A 230 6.33 -27.53 6.06
CA ASP A 230 7.65 -28.15 5.77
C ASP A 230 8.15 -27.86 4.35
N VAL A 231 7.55 -26.87 3.66
CA VAL A 231 7.96 -26.45 2.32
C VAL A 231 9.40 -25.91 2.32
N PRO A 232 10.31 -26.48 1.49
CA PRO A 232 11.69 -26.03 1.44
C PRO A 232 11.83 -24.59 0.93
N MET A 233 12.93 -23.92 1.27
CA MET A 233 13.23 -22.56 0.80
C MET A 233 13.29 -22.48 -0.72
N LEU A 234 12.81 -21.36 -1.30
CA LEU A 234 12.87 -21.08 -2.73
C LEU A 234 14.31 -21.14 -3.28
N GLN A 235 14.44 -21.64 -4.50
CA GLN A 235 15.67 -21.71 -5.27
C GLN A 235 15.46 -21.06 -6.65
N GLU A 236 16.54 -20.68 -7.33
CA GLU A 236 16.45 -20.04 -8.66
C GLU A 236 15.66 -20.91 -9.66
N ASN A 237 15.87 -22.22 -9.62
CA ASN A 237 15.20 -23.18 -10.50
C ASN A 237 13.69 -23.32 -10.25
N ASP A 238 13.16 -22.74 -9.16
CA ASP A 238 11.72 -22.68 -8.91
C ASP A 238 11.04 -21.65 -9.80
N PHE A 239 11.76 -20.73 -10.44
CA PHE A 239 11.23 -19.67 -11.30
C PHE A 239 11.35 -19.99 -12.80
N GLU A 240 10.47 -19.41 -13.61
CA GLU A 240 10.54 -19.48 -15.08
C GLU A 240 11.53 -18.41 -15.57
N LEU A 241 12.69 -18.84 -16.09
CA LEU A 241 13.76 -17.98 -16.58
C LEU A 241 13.98 -18.20 -18.07
N GLU A 242 13.06 -17.70 -18.90
CA GLU A 242 13.08 -17.87 -20.35
C GLU A 242 12.72 -16.58 -21.10
N ILE A 243 13.07 -16.51 -22.39
CA ILE A 243 12.73 -15.35 -23.22
C ILE A 243 11.33 -15.55 -23.77
N LEU A 244 10.47 -14.54 -23.63
CA LEU A 244 9.13 -14.57 -24.21
C LEU A 244 9.23 -14.66 -25.75
N PRO A 245 8.50 -15.60 -26.40
CA PRO A 245 8.53 -15.74 -27.85
C PRO A 245 8.15 -14.44 -28.58
N GLU A 246 8.82 -14.14 -29.69
CA GLU A 246 8.62 -12.90 -30.47
C GLU A 246 7.20 -12.78 -31.05
N GLU A 247 6.50 -13.90 -31.21
CA GLU A 247 5.13 -13.97 -31.68
C GLU A 247 4.11 -13.45 -30.65
N ASN A 248 4.52 -13.27 -29.39
CA ASN A 248 3.66 -12.72 -28.35
C ASN A 248 3.46 -11.21 -28.55
N LYS A 249 2.23 -10.81 -28.86
CA LYS A 249 1.82 -9.41 -29.08
C LYS A 249 1.09 -8.80 -27.89
N VAL A 250 0.87 -9.57 -26.83
CA VAL A 250 0.18 -9.14 -25.60
C VAL A 250 1.09 -8.25 -24.78
N ILE A 251 2.37 -8.63 -24.65
CA ILE A 251 3.37 -7.85 -23.92
C ILE A 251 4.17 -6.97 -24.89
N PRO A 252 4.13 -5.64 -24.73
CA PRO A 252 4.79 -4.70 -25.63
C PRO A 252 6.31 -4.90 -25.64
N ALA A 253 6.96 -4.53 -26.75
CA ALA A 253 8.39 -4.75 -26.97
C ALA A 253 9.28 -4.02 -25.95
N GLU A 254 8.79 -2.89 -25.42
CA GLU A 254 9.45 -2.06 -24.43
C GLU A 254 9.58 -2.74 -23.05
N CYS A 255 8.78 -3.78 -22.78
CA CYS A 255 8.91 -4.59 -21.58
C CYS A 255 10.14 -5.50 -21.70
N MET A 256 11.28 -5.01 -21.22
CA MET A 256 12.55 -5.74 -21.29
C MET A 256 12.64 -6.91 -20.32
N LEU A 257 11.85 -6.92 -19.23
CA LEU A 257 11.90 -7.96 -18.20
C LEU A 257 11.75 -9.36 -18.78
N LEU A 258 10.76 -9.60 -19.64
CA LEU A 258 10.55 -10.92 -20.25
C LEU A 258 11.48 -11.23 -21.43
N ARG A 259 12.40 -10.31 -21.75
CA ARG A 259 13.37 -10.43 -22.84
C ARG A 259 14.82 -10.46 -22.36
N ASP A 260 15.04 -10.30 -21.06
CA ASP A 260 16.35 -10.29 -20.42
C ASP A 260 16.39 -11.30 -19.27
N VAL A 261 17.03 -12.44 -19.51
CA VAL A 261 17.19 -13.53 -18.52
C VAL A 261 18.03 -13.09 -17.31
N SER A 262 18.95 -12.12 -17.47
CA SER A 262 19.70 -11.58 -16.34
C SER A 262 18.78 -10.82 -15.39
N MET A 263 17.88 -9.98 -15.93
CA MET A 263 16.88 -9.29 -15.12
C MET A 263 15.94 -10.26 -14.42
N GLN A 264 15.51 -11.32 -15.09
CA GLN A 264 14.66 -12.37 -14.50
C GLN A 264 15.38 -13.06 -13.33
N ARG A 265 16.66 -13.41 -13.49
CA ARG A 265 17.48 -14.00 -12.44
C ARG A 265 17.67 -13.05 -11.25
N GLU A 266 17.92 -11.76 -11.50
CA GLU A 266 18.01 -10.74 -10.45
C GLU A 266 16.70 -10.67 -9.64
N LEU A 267 15.55 -10.68 -10.31
CA LEU A 267 14.24 -10.63 -9.66
C LEU A 267 13.91 -11.92 -8.87
N ALA A 268 14.28 -13.09 -9.40
CA ALA A 268 14.16 -14.36 -8.67
C ALA A 268 15.01 -14.35 -7.39
N ALA A 269 16.27 -13.91 -7.48
CA ALA A 269 17.16 -13.78 -6.32
C ALA A 269 16.63 -12.78 -5.28
N LEU A 270 16.07 -11.66 -5.73
CA LEU A 270 15.41 -10.69 -4.85
C LEU A 270 14.19 -11.28 -4.15
N CYS A 271 13.41 -12.12 -4.83
CA CYS A 271 12.23 -12.79 -4.26
C CYS A 271 12.63 -13.81 -3.20
N ILE A 272 13.68 -14.61 -3.46
CA ILE A 272 14.27 -15.54 -2.49
C ILE A 272 14.77 -14.77 -1.25
N SER A 273 15.54 -13.70 -1.47
CA SER A 273 16.07 -12.86 -0.39
C SER A 273 14.96 -12.25 0.47
N LYS A 274 13.84 -11.84 -0.16
CA LYS A 274 12.66 -11.34 0.52
C LYS A 274 11.96 -12.41 1.35
N ALA A 275 11.87 -13.64 0.85
CA ALA A 275 11.31 -14.77 1.60
C ALA A 275 12.14 -15.05 2.86
N GLN A 276 13.47 -15.03 2.75
CA GLN A 276 14.39 -15.15 3.88
C GLN A 276 14.22 -14.00 4.89
N LEU A 277 14.13 -12.75 4.43
CA LEU A 277 13.86 -11.60 5.31
C LEU A 277 12.53 -11.76 6.06
N CYS A 278 11.51 -12.34 5.43
CA CYS A 278 10.23 -12.60 6.07
C CYS A 278 10.33 -13.65 7.21
N ILE A 279 11.31 -14.56 7.17
CA ILE A 279 11.62 -15.43 8.31
C ILE A 279 12.15 -14.59 9.47
N CYS A 280 13.11 -13.69 9.23
CA CYS A 280 13.62 -12.78 10.27
C CYS A 280 12.50 -11.89 10.84
N ILE A 281 11.56 -11.43 10.01
CA ILE A 281 10.36 -10.70 10.47
C ILE A 281 9.52 -11.57 11.43
N SER A 282 9.41 -12.88 11.18
CA SER A 282 8.69 -13.81 12.07
C SER A 282 9.32 -13.85 13.46
N HIS A 283 10.65 -13.96 13.53
CA HIS A 283 11.39 -13.97 14.78
C HIS A 283 11.30 -12.62 15.51
N MET A 284 11.41 -11.51 14.77
CA MET A 284 11.21 -10.16 15.31
C MET A 284 9.82 -9.99 15.94
N LEU A 285 8.76 -10.41 15.23
CA LEU A 285 7.39 -10.32 15.72
C LEU A 285 7.20 -11.15 16.99
N LYS A 286 7.76 -12.37 17.04
CA LYS A 286 7.72 -13.24 18.24
C LYS A 286 8.48 -12.66 19.43
N ALA A 287 9.65 -12.05 19.20
CA ALA A 287 10.48 -11.47 20.24
C ALA A 287 9.84 -10.23 20.87
N GLN A 288 9.25 -9.36 20.04
CA GLN A 288 8.82 -8.04 20.47
C GLN A 288 7.32 -7.84 20.64
N TYR A 289 6.47 -8.70 20.08
CA TYR A 289 5.03 -8.46 20.03
C TYR A 289 4.19 -9.65 20.52
N SER A 290 3.02 -9.36 21.08
CA SER A 290 2.00 -10.35 21.43
C SER A 290 0.58 -9.82 21.20
N VAL A 291 -0.39 -10.72 21.15
CA VAL A 291 -1.81 -10.41 20.91
C VAL A 291 -2.55 -10.04 22.21
N LEU A 292 -1.97 -10.35 23.37
CA LEU A 292 -2.67 -10.24 24.65
C LEU A 292 -2.72 -8.80 25.17
N ILE A 293 -3.91 -8.18 25.06
CA ILE A 293 -4.27 -6.99 25.83
C ILE A 293 -4.47 -7.44 27.29
N ARG A 294 -3.59 -6.99 28.20
CA ARG A 294 -3.74 -7.28 29.64
C ARG A 294 -4.72 -6.34 30.37
N ASP A 295 -5.30 -5.36 29.68
CA ASP A 295 -6.25 -4.42 30.27
C ASP A 295 -7.69 -4.73 29.86
N LYS A 296 -8.62 -4.51 30.80
CA LYS A 296 -10.03 -4.89 30.73
C LYS A 296 -10.74 -4.16 29.58
N MET A 297 -10.74 -4.72 28.38
CA MET A 297 -11.61 -4.24 27.31
C MET A 297 -13.08 -4.29 27.76
N ARG A 298 -13.83 -3.22 27.46
CA ARG A 298 -15.28 -3.19 27.66
C ARG A 298 -15.92 -4.23 26.72
N PRO A 299 -16.62 -5.24 27.23
CA PRO A 299 -17.06 -6.40 26.44
C PRO A 299 -18.20 -6.14 25.44
N GLU A 300 -18.68 -4.90 25.31
CA GLU A 300 -19.95 -4.61 24.62
C GLU A 300 -19.81 -4.18 23.14
N ASN A 301 -18.60 -3.90 22.64
CA ASN A 301 -18.41 -3.45 21.25
C ASN A 301 -17.96 -4.61 20.34
N THR A 302 -18.87 -5.14 19.54
CA THR A 302 -18.62 -6.20 18.54
C THR A 302 -18.44 -5.69 17.11
N VAL A 303 -18.54 -4.38 16.89
CA VAL A 303 -18.43 -3.76 15.54
C VAL A 303 -16.97 -3.56 15.18
N ASN A 304 -16.12 -3.27 16.17
CA ASN A 304 -14.72 -2.92 15.95
C ASN A 304 -13.79 -4.14 16.05
N SER A 305 -12.75 -4.17 15.22
CA SER A 305 -11.73 -5.22 15.28
C SER A 305 -10.78 -5.02 16.47
N THR A 306 -10.67 -5.99 17.37
CA THR A 306 -9.86 -5.89 18.60
C THR A 306 -8.52 -6.63 18.54
N MET A 307 -8.30 -7.49 17.53
CA MET A 307 -7.12 -8.37 17.44
C MET A 307 -5.91 -7.67 16.84
N MET A 308 -4.95 -7.27 17.69
CA MET A 308 -3.79 -6.48 17.27
C MET A 308 -2.52 -6.90 18.04
N LEU A 309 -1.37 -6.60 17.45
CA LEU A 309 -0.06 -6.84 18.03
C LEU A 309 0.35 -5.65 18.89
N PHE A 310 0.73 -5.96 20.12
CA PHE A 310 1.20 -5.02 21.12
C PHE A 310 2.64 -5.36 21.51
N PRO A 311 3.49 -4.36 21.80
CA PRO A 311 4.81 -4.61 22.35
C PRO A 311 4.73 -5.46 23.62
N ASN A 312 5.65 -6.43 23.74
CA ASN A 312 5.71 -7.34 24.88
C ASN A 312 6.04 -6.57 26.18
N LYS A 313 5.13 -6.65 27.17
CA LYS A 313 5.28 -5.96 28.47
C LYS A 313 6.41 -6.53 29.35
N LYS A 314 6.95 -7.72 29.04
CA LYS A 314 8.11 -8.30 29.74
C LYS A 314 9.38 -7.73 29.12
N LEU A 315 9.79 -6.55 29.58
CA LEU A 315 10.92 -5.75 29.09
C LEU A 315 12.32 -6.37 29.40
N ASP A 316 12.39 -7.62 29.86
CA ASP A 316 13.65 -8.34 30.08
C ASP A 316 13.90 -9.32 28.90
N ASN A 317 13.77 -8.81 27.68
CA ASN A 317 13.91 -9.56 26.42
C ASN A 317 15.15 -9.15 25.61
N VAL A 318 16.12 -8.46 26.23
CA VAL A 318 17.31 -7.90 25.56
C VAL A 318 18.06 -8.95 24.75
N GLU A 319 18.26 -10.15 25.30
CA GLU A 319 18.94 -11.25 24.60
C GLU A 319 18.22 -11.64 23.30
N SER A 320 16.89 -11.74 23.33
CA SER A 320 16.10 -12.05 22.13
C SER A 320 16.20 -10.96 21.08
N VAL A 321 16.28 -9.69 21.49
CA VAL A 321 16.45 -8.55 20.58
C VAL A 321 17.82 -8.59 19.93
N THR A 322 18.87 -8.78 20.71
CA THR A 322 20.24 -8.91 20.20
C THR A 322 20.36 -10.09 19.24
N SER A 323 19.74 -11.24 19.56
CA SER A 323 19.75 -12.41 18.69
C SER A 323 19.14 -12.12 17.32
N VAL A 324 17.99 -11.43 17.28
CA VAL A 324 17.31 -11.08 16.02
C VAL A 324 18.07 -9.98 15.27
N ASP A 325 18.69 -9.02 15.98
CA ASP A 325 19.52 -7.97 15.35
C ASP A 325 20.73 -8.59 14.64
N LEU A 326 21.40 -9.56 15.29
CA LEU A 326 22.49 -10.33 14.67
C LEU A 326 22.02 -11.17 13.48
N GLU A 327 20.84 -11.80 13.57
CA GLU A 327 20.24 -12.55 12.45
C GLU A 327 19.98 -11.64 11.24
N LEU A 328 19.43 -10.45 11.47
CA LEU A 328 19.19 -9.45 10.44
C LEU A 328 20.49 -8.98 9.78
N MET A 329 21.54 -8.71 10.58
CA MET A 329 22.86 -8.37 10.03
C MET A 329 23.44 -9.52 9.19
N ALA A 330 23.41 -10.75 9.70
CA ALA A 330 23.89 -11.91 8.96
C ALA A 330 23.12 -12.12 7.65
N TRP A 331 21.80 -11.89 7.65
CA TRP A 331 21.00 -11.90 6.42
C TRP A 331 21.49 -10.83 5.43
N ALA A 332 21.73 -9.60 5.89
CA ALA A 332 22.20 -8.51 5.02
C ALA A 332 23.60 -8.78 4.45
N ASP A 333 24.51 -9.33 5.25
CA ASP A 333 25.90 -9.64 4.87
C ASP A 333 25.99 -10.82 3.89
N THR A 334 25.04 -11.76 3.96
CA THR A 334 24.99 -12.94 3.09
C THR A 334 24.20 -12.71 1.79
N LEU A 335 23.67 -11.51 1.57
CA LEU A 335 22.96 -11.18 0.33
C LEU A 335 23.88 -11.35 -0.89
N PRO A 336 23.39 -12.01 -1.97
CA PRO A 336 24.09 -12.03 -3.25
C PRO A 336 24.38 -10.60 -3.74
N ALA A 337 25.53 -10.38 -4.37
CA ALA A 337 25.95 -9.05 -4.85
C ALA A 337 24.88 -8.33 -5.69
N ILE A 338 24.11 -9.08 -6.48
CA ILE A 338 23.01 -8.55 -7.31
C ILE A 338 21.81 -8.02 -6.48
N CYS A 339 21.64 -8.49 -5.24
CA CYS A 339 20.58 -8.09 -4.31
C CYS A 339 21.03 -6.99 -3.33
N GLN A 340 22.35 -6.77 -3.18
CA GLN A 340 22.89 -5.78 -2.26
C GLN A 340 22.42 -4.37 -2.60
N TYR A 341 22.23 -3.55 -1.56
CA TYR A 341 21.84 -2.17 -1.75
C TYR A 341 22.93 -1.41 -2.49
N ARG A 342 22.52 -0.59 -3.46
CA ARG A 342 23.33 0.50 -3.97
C ARG A 342 22.46 1.71 -4.27
N PRO A 343 23.01 2.94 -4.17
CA PRO A 343 22.29 4.14 -4.58
C PRO A 343 21.79 4.04 -6.02
N LEU A 344 20.60 4.58 -6.26
CA LEU A 344 20.03 4.60 -7.60
C LEU A 344 20.72 5.62 -8.51
N THR A 345 20.85 5.27 -9.77
CA THR A 345 21.47 6.08 -10.82
C THR A 345 20.50 6.29 -12.00
N PRO A 346 20.73 7.28 -12.89
CA PRO A 346 19.92 7.43 -14.09
C PRO A 346 19.94 6.21 -15.05
N LEU A 347 20.88 5.28 -14.90
CA LEU A 347 20.89 4.02 -15.67
C LEU A 347 19.83 3.04 -15.18
N ASP A 348 19.40 3.15 -13.93
CA ASP A 348 18.39 2.25 -13.32
C ASP A 348 16.98 2.47 -13.86
N VAL A 349 16.73 3.55 -14.61
CA VAL A 349 15.45 3.82 -15.28
C VAL A 349 15.49 3.59 -16.78
N LYS A 350 16.63 3.15 -17.33
CA LYS A 350 16.79 2.86 -18.76
C LYS A 350 16.58 1.37 -19.03
N ASN A 351 16.23 1.03 -20.27
CA ASN A 351 16.16 -0.34 -20.76
C ASN A 351 15.30 -1.27 -19.87
N GLY A 352 14.18 -0.76 -19.32
CA GLY A 352 13.27 -1.54 -18.47
C GLY A 352 13.80 -1.89 -17.07
N ARG A 353 14.98 -1.39 -16.66
CA ARG A 353 15.61 -1.70 -15.35
C ARG A 353 14.86 -1.15 -14.13
N SER A 354 13.84 -0.31 -14.35
CA SER A 354 13.01 0.30 -13.30
C SER A 354 12.42 -0.74 -12.35
N THR A 355 11.99 -1.90 -12.87
CA THR A 355 11.47 -2.99 -12.03
C THR A 355 12.49 -3.46 -11.02
N VAL A 356 13.69 -3.83 -11.47
CA VAL A 356 14.76 -4.32 -10.59
C VAL A 356 15.13 -3.27 -9.56
N ALA A 357 15.23 -2.00 -9.98
CA ALA A 357 15.52 -0.88 -9.10
C ALA A 357 14.48 -0.75 -7.97
N VAL A 358 13.19 -0.73 -8.31
CA VAL A 358 12.09 -0.62 -7.34
C VAL A 358 12.08 -1.80 -6.37
N GLN A 359 12.15 -3.04 -6.88
CA GLN A 359 12.07 -4.22 -6.02
C GLN A 359 13.27 -4.31 -5.08
N ARG A 360 14.50 -4.08 -5.58
CA ARG A 360 15.70 -4.04 -4.75
C ARG A 360 15.63 -2.96 -3.68
N THR A 361 15.26 -1.73 -4.02
CA THR A 361 15.16 -0.66 -3.03
C THR A 361 14.09 -0.99 -1.99
N LEU A 362 12.93 -1.54 -2.39
CA LEU A 362 11.88 -1.93 -1.47
C LEU A 362 12.32 -3.05 -0.50
N LEU A 363 13.11 -4.03 -0.96
CA LEU A 363 13.67 -5.08 -0.10
C LEU A 363 14.43 -4.47 1.09
N HIS A 364 15.32 -3.53 0.80
CA HIS A 364 16.12 -2.85 1.83
C HIS A 364 15.27 -1.92 2.71
N MET A 365 14.25 -1.25 2.15
CA MET A 365 13.31 -0.48 2.97
C MET A 365 12.54 -1.35 3.96
N VAL A 366 12.16 -2.58 3.58
CA VAL A 366 11.54 -3.56 4.49
C VAL A 366 12.53 -4.02 5.57
N TYR A 367 13.80 -4.26 5.21
CA TYR A 367 14.86 -4.61 6.16
C TYR A 367 15.03 -3.54 7.26
N TYR A 368 15.23 -2.27 6.88
CA TYR A 368 15.37 -1.19 7.87
C TYR A 368 14.09 -0.95 8.66
N THR A 369 12.91 -1.14 8.06
CA THR A 369 11.64 -1.09 8.80
C THR A 369 11.56 -2.21 9.85
N THR A 370 12.12 -3.39 9.57
CA THR A 370 12.18 -4.51 10.50
C THR A 370 13.13 -4.22 11.66
N ILE A 371 14.32 -3.64 11.40
CA ILE A 371 15.23 -3.13 12.45
C ILE A 371 14.52 -2.09 13.31
N SER A 372 13.82 -1.15 12.68
CA SER A 372 13.07 -0.11 13.39
C SER A 372 12.02 -0.73 14.32
N ALA A 373 11.24 -1.70 13.83
CA ALA A 373 10.24 -2.41 14.62
C ALA A 373 10.86 -3.23 15.77
N LEU A 374 12.02 -3.84 15.55
CA LEU A 374 12.75 -4.62 16.55
C LEU A 374 13.21 -3.76 17.75
N HIS A 375 13.74 -2.56 17.48
CA HIS A 375 14.33 -1.72 18.54
C HIS A 375 13.36 -0.72 19.16
N ARG A 376 12.28 -0.35 18.47
CA ARG A 376 11.34 0.70 18.93
C ARG A 376 10.73 0.43 20.32
N PRO A 377 10.31 -0.80 20.69
CA PRO A 377 9.78 -1.09 22.02
C PRO A 377 10.75 -0.83 23.18
N GLN A 378 12.07 -0.81 22.94
CA GLN A 378 13.07 -0.70 24.01
C GLN A 378 13.12 0.69 24.65
N PHE A 379 12.68 1.75 23.96
CA PHE A 379 12.78 3.13 24.46
C PHE A 379 11.50 3.96 24.33
N LEU A 380 10.47 3.45 23.62
CA LEU A 380 9.14 4.05 23.61
C LEU A 380 8.19 3.16 24.42
N PRO A 381 7.94 3.48 25.70
CA PRO A 381 7.07 2.67 26.54
C PRO A 381 5.63 2.71 26.03
N SER A 382 4.93 1.57 26.14
CA SER A 382 3.50 1.47 25.80
C SER A 382 2.58 2.12 26.84
N SER A 383 3.13 2.65 27.95
CA SER A 383 2.40 3.36 29.02
C SER A 383 3.36 4.24 29.86
N PRO A 384 3.02 5.49 30.21
CA PRO A 384 3.84 6.41 31.01
C PRO A 384 3.90 6.00 32.48
N VAL A 385 3.00 5.10 32.88
CA VAL A 385 2.94 4.54 34.24
C VAL A 385 4.06 3.51 34.47
N HIS A 386 4.71 3.03 33.41
CA HIS A 386 5.74 2.00 33.50
C HIS A 386 7.04 2.51 32.89
N ALA A 387 8.02 2.82 33.76
CA ALA A 387 9.38 3.11 33.34
C ALA A 387 9.97 1.91 32.57
N PRO A 388 10.73 2.15 31.48
CA PRO A 388 11.42 1.07 30.78
C PRO A 388 12.36 0.35 31.76
N THR A 389 12.24 -0.97 31.88
CA THR A 389 13.09 -1.76 32.80
C THR A 389 14.48 -2.02 32.22
N THR A 390 14.67 -1.75 30.92
CA THR A 390 15.94 -1.92 30.22
C THR A 390 16.96 -0.87 30.64
N SER A 391 18.25 -1.19 30.64
CA SER A 391 19.31 -0.24 31.01
C SER A 391 19.33 0.98 30.05
N ARG A 392 19.71 2.14 30.57
CA ARG A 392 19.81 3.40 29.79
C ARG A 392 20.69 3.25 28.55
N GLN A 393 21.79 2.48 28.65
CA GLN A 393 22.70 2.20 27.53
C GLN A 393 21.99 1.45 26.39
N VAL A 394 21.17 0.43 26.71
CA VAL A 394 20.42 -0.34 25.70
C VAL A 394 19.33 0.51 25.04
N GLN A 395 18.70 1.40 25.81
CA GLN A 395 17.71 2.36 25.28
C GLN A 395 18.36 3.33 24.30
N GLU A 396 19.52 3.89 24.64
CA GLU A 396 20.30 4.80 23.79
C GLU A 396 20.71 4.12 22.47
N MET A 397 21.24 2.89 22.55
CA MET A 397 21.61 2.09 21.39
C MET A 397 20.39 1.81 20.49
N SER A 398 19.27 1.39 21.07
CA SER A 398 18.03 1.12 20.34
C SER A 398 17.48 2.38 19.67
N ARG A 399 17.59 3.54 20.33
CA ARG A 399 17.22 4.84 19.75
C ARG A 399 18.08 5.19 18.54
N LEU A 400 19.40 4.95 18.61
CA LEU A 400 20.31 5.15 17.47
C LEU A 400 19.94 4.24 16.29
N ARG A 401 19.71 2.94 16.54
CA ARG A 401 19.28 1.97 15.52
C ARG A 401 17.99 2.40 14.81
N VAL A 402 16.99 2.86 15.56
CA VAL A 402 15.71 3.33 15.00
C VAL A 402 15.87 4.60 14.17
N ARG A 403 16.68 5.57 14.65
CA ARG A 403 16.99 6.80 13.89
C ARG A 403 17.71 6.48 12.60
N ASP A 404 18.71 5.60 12.65
CA ASP A 404 19.48 5.19 11.48
C ASP A 404 18.61 4.51 10.41
N ALA A 405 17.79 3.55 10.84
CA ALA A 405 16.81 2.91 9.97
C ALA A 405 15.86 3.93 9.30
N ALA A 406 15.34 4.90 10.04
CA ALA A 406 14.48 5.95 9.49
C ALA A 406 15.21 6.79 8.44
N MET A 407 16.49 7.12 8.67
CA MET A 407 17.30 7.88 7.71
C MET A 407 17.57 7.10 6.42
N HIS A 408 17.86 5.80 6.52
CA HIS A 408 18.03 4.92 5.37
C HIS A 408 16.75 4.80 4.54
N VAL A 409 15.60 4.55 5.18
CA VAL A 409 14.29 4.51 4.50
C VAL A 409 13.99 5.83 3.81
N THR A 410 14.22 6.97 4.47
CA THR A 410 14.00 8.29 3.88
C THR A 410 14.90 8.55 2.68
N ARG A 411 16.18 8.20 2.75
CA ARG A 411 17.11 8.33 1.62
C ARG A 411 16.63 7.52 0.43
N MET A 412 16.29 6.25 0.64
CA MET A 412 15.80 5.35 -0.41
C MET A 412 14.49 5.85 -1.03
N ALA A 413 13.56 6.34 -0.21
CA ALA A 413 12.32 6.95 -0.69
C ALA A 413 12.60 8.20 -1.55
N ALA A 414 13.56 9.05 -1.15
CA ALA A 414 13.96 10.22 -1.91
C ALA A 414 14.63 9.86 -3.24
N GLU A 415 15.49 8.83 -3.27
CA GLU A 415 16.11 8.32 -4.49
C GLU A 415 15.05 7.80 -5.49
N LEU A 416 14.06 7.03 -5.01
CA LEU A 416 12.93 6.58 -5.83
C LEU A 416 12.14 7.77 -6.41
N HIS A 417 11.84 8.77 -5.58
CA HIS A 417 11.12 9.96 -6.02
C HIS A 417 11.87 10.78 -7.07
N GLN A 418 13.18 10.96 -6.89
CA GLN A 418 14.03 11.70 -7.82
C GLN A 418 13.99 11.10 -9.23
N LEU A 419 13.90 9.76 -9.31
CA LEU A 419 13.81 9.01 -10.56
C LEU A 419 12.37 8.69 -10.99
N ARG A 420 11.36 9.24 -10.30
CA ARG A 420 9.92 9.02 -10.56
C ARG A 420 9.50 7.54 -10.49
N LEU A 421 10.12 6.78 -9.61
CA LEU A 421 9.87 5.35 -9.39
C LEU A 421 8.91 5.07 -8.22
N GLU A 422 8.59 6.07 -7.40
CA GLU A 422 7.67 5.96 -6.26
C GLU A 422 6.26 5.52 -6.65
N ARG A 423 5.84 5.83 -7.89
CA ARG A 423 4.54 5.41 -8.45
C ARG A 423 4.40 3.90 -8.64
N TYR A 424 5.52 3.17 -8.58
CA TYR A 424 5.58 1.72 -8.73
C TYR A 424 5.68 0.99 -7.39
N LEU A 425 5.65 1.71 -6.26
CA LEU A 425 5.61 1.08 -4.95
C LEU A 425 4.22 0.46 -4.70
N PRO A 426 4.17 -0.80 -4.21
CA PRO A 426 2.93 -1.39 -3.70
C PRO A 426 2.50 -0.70 -2.39
N THR A 427 1.37 -1.11 -1.80
CA THR A 427 0.91 -0.60 -0.49
C THR A 427 1.96 -0.76 0.61
N THR A 428 2.87 -1.74 0.50
CA THR A 428 4.03 -1.89 1.39
C THR A 428 4.92 -0.63 1.42
N GLY A 429 4.92 0.21 0.39
CA GLY A 429 5.55 1.53 0.41
C GLY A 429 5.05 2.41 1.56
N VAL A 430 3.74 2.39 1.84
CA VAL A 430 3.14 3.10 2.99
C VAL A 430 3.64 2.49 4.29
N THR A 431 3.65 1.15 4.38
CA THR A 431 4.13 0.39 5.55
C THR A 431 5.55 0.76 5.96
N VAL A 432 6.47 0.94 5.00
CA VAL A 432 7.87 1.24 5.31
C VAL A 432 8.13 2.73 5.54
N ILE A 433 7.42 3.62 4.83
CA ILE A 433 7.64 5.07 4.92
C ILE A 433 7.02 5.66 6.20
N LEU A 434 5.83 5.20 6.60
CA LEU A 434 5.10 5.77 7.74
C LEU A 434 5.91 5.69 9.05
N PRO A 435 6.52 4.55 9.45
CA PRO A 435 7.38 4.50 10.63
C PRO A 435 8.54 5.49 10.57
N ALA A 436 9.21 5.65 9.43
CA ALA A 436 10.30 6.62 9.29
C ALA A 436 9.81 8.07 9.50
N MET A 437 8.64 8.43 8.94
CA MET A 437 8.03 9.75 9.15
C MET A 437 7.68 10.02 10.60
N ILE A 438 7.15 9.01 11.29
CA ILE A 438 6.84 9.04 12.71
C ILE A 438 8.12 9.31 13.54
N ILE A 439 9.24 8.66 13.21
CA ILE A 439 10.52 8.92 13.89
C ILE A 439 11.02 10.33 13.62
N HIS A 440 10.94 10.83 12.38
CA HIS A 440 11.30 12.22 12.09
C HIS A 440 10.42 13.21 12.87
N LEU A 441 9.12 12.95 12.96
CA LEU A 441 8.20 13.80 13.73
C LEU A 441 8.57 13.87 15.22
N LEU A 442 9.02 12.76 15.82
CA LEU A 442 9.57 12.77 17.19
C LEU A 442 10.85 13.62 17.28
N GLU A 443 11.77 13.45 16.32
CA GLU A 443 13.05 14.16 16.31
C GLU A 443 12.94 15.66 16.02
N MET A 444 11.82 16.11 15.46
CA MET A 444 11.55 17.54 15.27
C MET A 444 11.40 18.32 16.57
N LYS A 445 11.23 17.65 17.71
CA LYS A 445 11.23 18.26 19.06
C LYS A 445 12.57 18.15 19.78
N ASN A 446 13.60 17.59 19.13
CA ASN A 446 14.92 17.42 19.73
C ASN A 446 15.50 18.78 20.19
N PRO A 447 16.12 18.89 21.38
CA PRO A 447 16.71 20.15 21.86
C PRO A 447 17.80 20.70 20.93
N VAL A 448 18.48 19.82 20.17
CA VAL A 448 19.54 20.20 19.23
C VAL A 448 18.95 20.68 17.90
N SER A 449 19.26 21.93 17.51
CA SER A 449 18.71 22.55 16.28
C SER A 449 19.04 21.76 15.01
N GLN A 450 20.28 21.31 14.87
CA GLN A 450 20.71 20.54 13.70
C GLN A 450 19.91 19.23 13.53
N SER A 451 19.60 18.56 14.64
CA SER A 451 18.78 17.35 14.67
C SER A 451 17.35 17.64 14.23
N ARG A 452 16.74 18.73 14.73
CA ARG A 452 15.41 19.17 14.30
C ARG A 452 15.36 19.50 12.81
N ASP A 453 16.37 20.20 12.29
CA ASP A 453 16.45 20.56 10.88
C ASP A 453 16.60 19.34 9.98
N ARG A 454 17.43 18.36 10.38
CA ARG A 454 17.57 17.09 9.66
C ARG A 454 16.25 16.31 9.65
N ALA A 455 15.60 16.20 10.80
CA ALA A 455 14.31 15.52 10.94
C ALA A 455 13.22 16.19 10.09
N THR A 456 13.15 17.53 10.12
CA THR A 456 12.22 18.31 9.29
C THR A 456 12.43 18.05 7.79
N ARG A 457 13.69 18.03 7.33
CA ARG A 457 14.00 17.70 5.92
C ARG A 457 13.59 16.27 5.58
N GLY A 458 13.90 15.31 6.46
CA GLY A 458 13.56 13.90 6.26
C GLY A 458 12.06 13.67 6.19
N PHE A 459 11.31 14.29 7.11
CA PHE A 459 9.84 14.28 7.10
C PHE A 459 9.28 14.79 5.77
N ARG A 460 9.74 15.97 5.30
CA ARG A 460 9.30 16.56 4.02
C ARG A 460 9.62 15.65 2.83
N GLN A 461 10.79 15.01 2.81
CA GLN A 461 11.16 14.06 1.74
C GLN A 461 10.22 12.86 1.69
N CYS A 462 9.96 12.22 2.83
CA CYS A 462 9.01 11.13 2.91
C CYS A 462 7.58 11.56 2.55
N MET A 463 7.15 12.76 2.97
CA MET A 463 5.81 13.27 2.67
C MET A 463 5.58 13.44 1.17
N ARG A 464 6.58 13.88 0.39
CA ARG A 464 6.47 13.96 -1.08
C ARG A 464 6.15 12.61 -1.72
N VAL A 465 6.75 11.54 -1.20
CA VAL A 465 6.47 10.18 -1.64
C VAL A 465 5.09 9.72 -1.16
N MET A 466 4.76 9.98 0.11
CA MET A 466 3.45 9.64 0.67
C MET A 466 2.31 10.26 -0.15
N GLU A 467 2.43 11.53 -0.56
CA GLU A 467 1.47 12.22 -1.43
C GLU A 467 1.28 11.51 -2.78
N LYS A 468 2.34 10.95 -3.36
CA LYS A 468 2.21 10.15 -4.58
C LYS A 468 1.50 8.82 -4.34
N LEU A 469 1.74 8.19 -3.19
CA LEU A 469 1.04 6.97 -2.78
C LEU A 469 -0.44 7.24 -2.47
N ARG A 470 -0.79 8.43 -1.99
CA ARG A 470 -2.19 8.87 -1.79
C ARG A 470 -2.98 8.91 -3.07
N GLU A 471 -2.37 9.11 -4.23
CA GLU A 471 -3.09 9.04 -5.51
C GLU A 471 -3.54 7.59 -5.84
N ILE A 472 -2.95 6.58 -5.16
CA ILE A 472 -3.09 5.15 -5.47
C ILE A 472 -3.81 4.38 -4.36
N TYR A 473 -3.50 4.64 -3.09
CA TYR A 473 -3.89 3.81 -1.94
C TYR A 473 -4.64 4.61 -0.88
N ALA A 474 -5.77 4.10 -0.41
CA ALA A 474 -6.49 4.72 0.71
C ALA A 474 -5.65 4.72 2.01
N ALA A 475 -4.87 3.67 2.26
CA ALA A 475 -3.95 3.58 3.40
C ALA A 475 -3.01 4.79 3.53
N ALA A 476 -2.59 5.38 2.41
CA ALA A 476 -1.75 6.57 2.42
C ALA A 476 -2.52 7.85 2.82
N ASP A 477 -3.81 7.97 2.46
CA ASP A 477 -4.62 9.13 2.90
C ASP A 477 -4.75 9.15 4.41
N TYR A 478 -5.02 7.99 4.97
CA TYR A 478 -5.14 7.83 6.40
C TYR A 478 -3.81 8.06 7.13
N ALA A 479 -2.70 7.54 6.60
CA ALA A 479 -1.37 7.79 7.13
C ALA A 479 -1.08 9.30 7.15
N THR A 480 -1.38 10.03 6.08
CA THR A 480 -1.21 11.48 6.03
C THR A 480 -2.14 12.21 6.98
N GLY A 481 -3.42 11.85 7.05
CA GLY A 481 -4.35 12.46 8.00
C GLY A 481 -3.92 12.28 9.46
N PHE A 482 -3.40 11.10 9.81
CA PHE A 482 -2.81 10.83 11.12
C PHE A 482 -1.60 11.74 11.40
N LEU A 483 -0.68 11.86 10.43
CA LEU A 483 0.51 12.70 10.58
C LEU A 483 0.15 14.19 10.70
N ASP A 484 -0.85 14.67 9.94
CA ASP A 484 -1.34 16.04 10.03
C ASP A 484 -1.95 16.35 11.40
N ALA A 485 -2.72 15.41 11.96
CA ALA A 485 -3.26 15.53 13.32
C ALA A 485 -2.12 15.58 14.36
N ALA A 486 -1.12 14.72 14.21
CA ALA A 486 0.05 14.68 15.09
C ALA A 486 0.86 16.00 15.04
N LEU A 487 1.03 16.60 13.86
CA LEU A 487 1.72 17.88 13.71
C LEU A 487 0.98 19.03 14.39
N ARG A 488 -0.34 19.11 14.20
CA ARG A 488 -1.18 20.14 14.85
C ARG A 488 -1.09 20.02 16.37
N LYS A 489 -1.24 18.80 16.90
CA LYS A 489 -1.16 18.54 18.34
C LYS A 489 0.25 18.83 18.89
N ALA A 490 1.28 18.57 18.10
CA ALA A 490 2.66 18.86 18.46
C ALA A 490 3.03 20.35 18.37
N ALA A 491 2.15 21.21 17.85
CA ALA A 491 2.41 22.61 17.52
C ALA A 491 3.66 22.81 16.63
N ILE A 492 3.90 21.86 15.71
CA ILE A 492 5.03 21.90 14.78
C ILE A 492 4.55 22.48 13.46
N ASP A 493 5.08 23.64 13.08
CA ASP A 493 4.80 24.25 11.78
C ASP A 493 5.91 23.91 10.78
N ILE A 494 5.57 23.10 9.77
CA ILE A 494 6.49 22.64 8.74
C ILE A 494 6.72 23.71 7.67
N ASN A 495 5.88 24.74 7.58
CA ASN A 495 5.91 25.71 6.47
C ASN A 495 6.83 26.93 6.72
N LEU A 496 7.39 27.10 7.92
CA LEU A 496 8.16 28.29 8.32
C LEU A 496 9.61 28.40 7.79
N GLN A 497 10.00 27.63 6.76
CA GLN A 497 11.34 27.77 6.14
C GLN A 497 11.32 28.23 4.67
N GLN A 498 10.18 28.72 4.17
CA GLN A 498 10.11 29.43 2.87
C GLN A 498 10.09 30.96 3.00
N THR A 499 10.50 31.53 4.13
CA THR A 499 10.86 32.95 4.18
C THR A 499 12.28 33.13 3.66
N THR A 500 12.37 33.62 2.42
CA THR A 500 13.56 34.32 1.90
C THR A 500 14.12 35.25 2.97
N ALA A 501 15.39 35.10 3.29
CA ALA A 501 16.11 36.03 4.16
C ALA A 501 15.93 37.46 3.63
N PRO A 502 15.61 38.47 4.48
CA PRO A 502 15.70 39.85 4.04
C PRO A 502 17.18 40.15 3.80
N MET A 503 17.52 40.49 2.55
CA MET A 503 18.83 41.06 2.24
C MET A 503 19.01 42.35 3.05
N THR A 504 19.90 42.32 4.02
CA THR A 504 20.50 43.52 4.62
C THR A 504 21.25 44.28 3.52
N GLN A 505 20.63 45.30 2.94
CA GLN A 505 21.35 46.35 2.23
C GLN A 505 22.06 47.24 3.25
N GLN A 506 23.37 47.04 3.38
CA GLN A 506 24.25 47.98 4.07
C GLN A 506 24.33 49.28 3.26
N ASN A 507 23.83 50.37 3.85
CA ASN A 507 24.01 51.73 3.37
C ASN A 507 25.48 52.14 3.41
N LEU A 508 26.12 52.21 2.25
CA LEU A 508 27.33 53.01 2.04
C LEU A 508 26.92 54.48 1.91
N LYS A 509 27.27 55.26 2.93
CA LYS A 509 27.15 56.73 2.96
C LYS A 509 27.95 57.34 1.80
N LEU A 510 27.29 58.09 0.92
CA LEU A 510 27.94 59.09 0.08
C LEU A 510 27.44 60.48 0.51
N ALA A 511 28.39 61.42 0.57
CA ALA A 511 28.28 62.73 1.18
C ALA A 511 27.26 63.67 0.50
N GLU A 512 26.61 64.51 1.32
CA GLU A 512 25.84 65.67 0.89
C GLU A 512 26.74 66.77 0.30
N PRO A 513 26.21 67.58 -0.63
CA PRO A 513 26.54 68.99 -0.70
C PRO A 513 25.32 69.85 -0.30
N THR A 514 25.54 70.70 0.69
CA THR A 514 24.71 71.84 1.08
C THR A 514 24.65 72.92 0.00
N PHE A 515 23.46 73.52 -0.21
CA PHE A 515 23.11 74.91 -0.60
C PHE A 515 21.67 74.84 -1.16
N GLY A 516 20.70 75.72 -0.95
CA GLY A 516 20.50 77.01 -0.30
C GLY A 516 19.02 77.38 -0.56
N ALA A 517 18.47 78.30 0.23
CA ALA A 517 17.04 78.60 0.36
C ALA A 517 16.27 78.99 -0.94
N GLN A 518 14.94 78.77 -0.95
CA GLN A 518 13.86 79.74 -1.24
C GLN A 518 12.56 79.06 -1.72
N THR A 519 11.46 79.26 -0.97
CA THR A 519 10.05 79.25 -1.46
C THR A 519 9.78 80.55 -2.24
N PRO A 520 8.86 80.65 -3.25
CA PRO A 520 7.39 80.52 -3.05
C PRO A 520 6.57 79.99 -4.28
N PRO A 521 5.22 79.82 -4.19
CA PRO A 521 4.32 79.32 -5.26
C PRO A 521 3.85 80.48 -6.19
N PRO A 522 3.26 80.27 -7.40
CA PRO A 522 1.79 80.15 -7.54
C PRO A 522 1.18 79.55 -8.87
N ASP A 523 -0.13 79.27 -8.81
CA ASP A 523 -1.26 79.52 -9.74
C ASP A 523 -1.25 79.37 -11.29
N ASN A 524 -2.39 78.81 -11.75
CA ASN A 524 -3.22 79.09 -12.95
C ASN A 524 -3.07 78.30 -14.28
N LEU A 525 -4.20 77.67 -14.65
CA LEU A 525 -4.72 77.18 -15.96
C LEU A 525 -4.89 78.33 -17.01
N PRO A 526 -5.44 78.18 -18.26
CA PRO A 526 -6.07 77.04 -18.98
C PRO A 526 -5.77 76.91 -20.52
N TYR A 527 -6.38 75.90 -21.17
CA TYR A 527 -6.94 75.76 -22.56
C TYR A 527 -6.60 74.38 -23.19
N MET A 528 -7.56 73.44 -23.27
CA MET A 528 -8.47 73.14 -24.42
C MET A 528 -7.76 72.46 -25.61
N THR A 529 -8.22 71.36 -26.22
CA THR A 529 -9.60 71.02 -26.63
C THR A 529 -9.74 69.57 -27.13
N THR A 530 -10.92 68.97 -26.85
CA THR A 530 -11.78 68.04 -27.66
C THR A 530 -11.24 66.67 -28.14
N GLY A 531 -11.99 65.56 -28.09
CA GLY A 531 -13.42 65.32 -27.82
C GLY A 531 -13.64 63.84 -27.42
N GLU A 532 -14.52 63.56 -26.44
CA GLU A 532 -15.93 63.11 -26.61
C GLU A 532 -16.05 61.58 -26.81
N ALA A 533 -16.92 60.80 -26.15
CA ALA A 533 -18.00 61.01 -25.17
C ALA A 533 -18.38 59.61 -24.58
N LEU A 534 -18.50 59.40 -23.25
CA LEU A 534 -19.74 59.37 -22.41
C LEU A 534 -20.65 58.13 -22.66
N PHE A 535 -21.30 57.40 -21.72
CA PHE A 535 -21.78 57.48 -20.32
C PHE A 535 -21.86 56.03 -19.75
N ALA A 536 -21.46 55.69 -18.53
CA ALA A 536 -22.12 55.77 -17.20
C ALA A 536 -23.35 54.84 -16.94
N ASN A 537 -23.26 54.16 -15.77
CA ASN A 537 -24.30 53.68 -14.86
C ASN A 537 -24.92 52.26 -15.00
N LYS A 538 -24.82 51.50 -13.89
CA LYS A 538 -25.74 50.43 -13.45
C LYS A 538 -27.11 51.04 -13.09
N PRO A 539 -28.25 50.33 -13.29
CA PRO A 539 -28.83 49.46 -12.23
C PRO A 539 -29.59 48.21 -12.75
N ASN A 540 -29.87 47.24 -11.85
CA ASN A 540 -30.82 46.11 -12.04
C ASN A 540 -32.27 46.64 -12.25
N PRO A 541 -33.25 45.95 -12.92
CA PRO A 541 -33.85 44.66 -12.47
C PRO A 541 -34.60 43.75 -13.53
N GLN A 542 -35.11 42.59 -13.06
CA GLN A 542 -36.31 41.79 -13.48
C GLN A 542 -36.37 40.87 -14.75
N ARG A 543 -36.83 39.60 -14.50
CA ARG A 543 -37.83 38.70 -15.19
C ARG A 543 -38.07 38.86 -16.70
N GLU A 544 -38.31 37.87 -17.58
CA GLU A 544 -38.87 36.50 -17.61
C GLU A 544 -38.47 35.91 -19.00
N PHE A 545 -38.35 34.60 -19.26
CA PHE A 545 -39.40 33.77 -19.88
C PHE A 545 -38.95 32.28 -19.93
N LEU A 546 -39.83 31.39 -19.47
CA LEU A 546 -39.91 29.95 -19.82
C LEU A 546 -40.98 29.76 -20.91
N PRO A 547 -41.00 28.62 -21.61
CA PRO A 547 -42.00 27.57 -21.31
C PRO A 547 -41.36 26.14 -21.29
N GLN A 548 -41.55 25.27 -20.28
CA GLN A 548 -42.69 24.35 -20.02
C GLN A 548 -43.14 23.58 -21.29
N THR A 549 -43.34 22.26 -21.38
CA THR A 549 -43.59 21.09 -20.51
C THR A 549 -43.40 19.81 -21.38
N ILE A 550 -43.25 18.58 -20.87
CA ILE A 550 -44.35 17.61 -20.65
C ILE A 550 -43.88 16.52 -19.66
N ASN A 551 -44.74 16.25 -18.68
CA ASN A 551 -44.79 15.09 -17.79
C ASN A 551 -45.79 14.06 -18.36
N ALA A 552 -45.50 12.76 -18.21
CA ALA A 552 -46.48 11.66 -18.13
C ALA A 552 -45.73 10.46 -17.50
N ALA A 553 -45.84 10.18 -16.20
CA ALA A 553 -46.96 9.59 -15.44
C ALA A 553 -47.18 8.09 -15.69
N ALA A 554 -47.03 7.34 -14.58
CA ALA A 554 -47.81 6.19 -14.13
C ALA A 554 -47.80 4.89 -14.95
N LEU A 555 -47.25 3.83 -14.34
CA LEU A 555 -47.92 2.54 -14.25
C LEU A 555 -47.64 1.93 -12.87
N ASP A 556 -48.67 2.01 -12.04
CA ASP A 556 -48.84 1.36 -10.75
C ASP A 556 -49.41 -0.04 -11.03
N LEU A 557 -48.71 -1.10 -10.61
CA LEU A 557 -49.27 -2.45 -10.56
C LEU A 557 -48.85 -3.09 -9.24
N SER A 558 -49.78 -3.07 -8.30
CA SER A 558 -49.84 -3.92 -7.12
C SER A 558 -49.63 -5.39 -7.47
N ALA A 559 -48.66 -6.05 -6.84
CA ALA A 559 -48.62 -7.51 -6.76
C ALA A 559 -48.34 -7.92 -5.31
N GLN A 560 -49.28 -8.72 -4.81
CA GLN A 560 -49.45 -9.15 -3.44
C GLN A 560 -48.39 -10.18 -3.05
N SER A 561 -47.96 -10.16 -1.79
CA SER A 561 -47.21 -11.24 -1.16
C SER A 561 -48.01 -12.55 -1.24
N PRO A 562 -47.41 -13.71 -1.58
CA PRO A 562 -48.14 -14.96 -1.61
C PRO A 562 -48.41 -15.50 -0.19
N PRO A 563 -49.49 -16.27 0.01
CA PRO A 563 -49.96 -16.71 1.32
C PRO A 563 -49.20 -17.94 1.83
N PRO A 564 -49.19 -18.20 3.15
CA PRO A 564 -48.70 -19.46 3.70
C PRO A 564 -49.78 -20.54 3.53
N THR A 565 -49.38 -21.75 3.12
CA THR A 565 -50.26 -22.93 3.17
C THR A 565 -49.61 -23.96 4.07
N GLU A 566 -50.36 -24.38 5.09
CA GLU A 566 -50.04 -25.45 6.05
C GLU A 566 -50.32 -26.86 5.48
N LYS A 567 -49.82 -27.87 6.23
CA LYS A 567 -50.25 -29.29 6.38
C LYS A 567 -49.59 -30.33 5.46
N ASP A 568 -49.05 -31.47 5.93
CA ASP A 568 -49.22 -32.19 7.21
C ASP A 568 -48.15 -33.32 7.43
N HIS A 569 -47.87 -33.60 8.72
CA HIS A 569 -47.43 -34.86 9.40
C HIS A 569 -46.01 -35.47 9.11
N GLU A 570 -45.20 -35.97 10.07
CA GLU A 570 -45.43 -36.52 11.42
C GLU A 570 -44.11 -36.69 12.24
N SER A 571 -44.18 -36.54 13.59
CA SER A 571 -43.32 -37.19 14.63
C SER A 571 -41.90 -36.59 14.89
N SER A 572 -41.31 -36.37 16.09
CA SER A 572 -41.65 -36.55 17.51
C SER A 572 -40.66 -35.74 18.40
N LEU A 573 -41.16 -35.21 19.54
CA LEU A 573 -40.55 -35.07 20.89
C LEU A 573 -39.39 -34.08 21.20
N GLU A 574 -39.73 -33.11 22.07
CA GLU A 574 -39.02 -32.62 23.30
C GLU A 574 -37.59 -32.01 23.16
N ALA A 575 -37.20 -30.87 23.75
CA ALA A 575 -37.80 -29.93 24.69
C ALA A 575 -36.90 -28.66 24.86
N MET A 576 -37.55 -27.56 25.27
CA MET A 576 -37.07 -26.48 26.15
C MET A 576 -36.07 -25.41 25.65
N THR A 577 -36.64 -24.25 25.29
CA THR A 577 -36.14 -22.90 25.57
C THR A 577 -36.78 -22.35 26.86
N PRO A 578 -36.24 -21.26 27.44
CA PRO A 578 -37.07 -20.28 28.12
C PRO A 578 -36.97 -18.89 27.48
N SER A 579 -38.13 -18.32 27.18
CA SER A 579 -38.34 -16.92 26.82
C SER A 579 -38.40 -16.02 28.07
N ALA A 580 -38.08 -14.73 27.90
CA ALA A 580 -38.60 -13.67 28.75
C ALA A 580 -39.06 -12.51 27.85
N ASN A 581 -40.29 -12.06 28.09
CA ASN A 581 -41.04 -11.05 27.35
C ASN A 581 -41.42 -9.91 28.32
N GLY A 582 -41.55 -8.68 27.81
CA GLY A 582 -42.14 -7.51 28.48
C GLY A 582 -41.32 -6.25 28.22
N SER A 583 -41.86 -5.08 27.87
CA SER A 583 -43.24 -4.58 27.78
C SER A 583 -43.23 -3.31 26.89
N PHE A 584 -44.39 -2.99 26.31
CA PHE A 584 -44.68 -1.86 25.41
C PHE A 584 -44.84 -0.50 26.13
N GLY A 585 -44.58 0.60 25.41
CA GLY A 585 -45.47 1.77 25.37
C GLY A 585 -44.83 3.17 25.43
N SER A 586 -44.71 3.85 24.28
CA SER A 586 -45.22 5.24 24.08
C SER A 586 -45.04 5.70 22.62
N THR A 587 -46.15 6.13 22.03
CA THR A 587 -46.36 6.77 20.72
C THR A 587 -46.02 8.27 20.75
N GLU A 588 -45.27 8.76 19.75
CA GLU A 588 -45.28 10.17 19.31
C GLU A 588 -45.18 10.25 17.76
N GLU A 589 -45.86 11.24 17.18
CA GLU A 589 -46.12 11.49 15.76
C GLU A 589 -44.89 11.95 14.93
N PRO A 590 -44.93 11.85 13.58
CA PRO A 590 -43.82 12.22 12.71
C PRO A 590 -43.84 13.72 12.34
N GLY A 591 -42.82 14.46 12.79
CA GLY A 591 -42.48 15.81 12.31
C GLY A 591 -41.65 15.82 11.02
N PRO A 592 -41.50 16.97 10.35
CA PRO A 592 -41.21 17.08 8.92
C PRO A 592 -39.78 16.66 8.54
N LEU A 593 -39.66 16.11 7.32
CA LEU A 593 -38.41 15.77 6.65
C LEU A 593 -37.56 17.04 6.43
N ASP A 594 -36.59 17.29 7.32
CA ASP A 594 -35.55 18.29 7.10
C ASP A 594 -34.41 17.72 6.26
N LEU A 595 -34.24 18.35 5.11
CA LEU A 595 -33.22 18.10 4.10
C LEU A 595 -31.94 18.88 4.46
N GLU A 596 -31.31 18.57 5.59
CA GLU A 596 -29.99 19.08 5.98
C GLU A 596 -29.07 17.94 6.41
N PHE A 597 -28.51 17.22 5.42
CA PHE A 597 -27.49 16.19 5.61
C PHE A 597 -26.18 16.59 4.93
N LEU A 598 -25.69 17.79 5.24
CA LEU A 598 -24.32 18.21 4.98
C LEU A 598 -23.92 19.14 6.14
N GLN A 599 -22.84 18.77 6.85
CA GLN A 599 -22.23 19.47 7.98
C GLN A 599 -22.70 19.07 9.39
N THR A 600 -22.45 17.80 9.74
CA THR A 600 -21.96 17.48 11.09
C THR A 600 -20.57 16.87 10.95
N GLN A 601 -19.56 17.60 11.42
CA GLN A 601 -18.22 17.05 11.64
C GLN A 601 -18.34 16.05 12.79
N GLU A 602 -18.59 14.79 12.48
CA GLU A 602 -18.31 13.71 13.41
C GLU A 602 -16.79 13.62 13.59
N GLU A 603 -16.36 13.74 14.83
CA GLU A 603 -14.98 13.54 15.26
C GLU A 603 -14.46 12.19 14.73
N ILE A 604 -13.39 12.24 13.95
CA ILE A 604 -12.79 11.07 13.32
C ILE A 604 -12.21 10.16 14.41
N ASP A 605 -12.77 8.96 14.54
CA ASP A 605 -12.29 7.93 15.47
C ASP A 605 -11.05 7.22 14.90
N TRP A 606 -9.88 7.80 15.16
CA TRP A 606 -8.56 7.27 14.78
C TRP A 606 -8.22 5.89 15.39
N ASN A 607 -9.05 5.38 16.31
CA ASN A 607 -8.85 4.13 17.02
C ASN A 607 -8.94 2.90 16.10
N ALA A 608 -9.78 2.97 15.06
CA ALA A 608 -9.93 1.91 14.06
C ALA A 608 -8.72 1.77 13.12
N MET A 609 -8.04 2.89 12.84
CA MET A 609 -6.92 3.00 11.90
C MET A 609 -5.59 2.55 12.50
N THR A 610 -5.40 2.85 13.78
CA THR A 610 -4.11 2.72 14.49
C THR A 610 -4.10 1.60 15.51
N GLY A 611 -5.28 1.09 15.86
CA GLY A 611 -5.41 -0.14 16.58
C GLY A 611 -5.05 -0.08 18.07
N THR A 612 -5.25 1.07 18.69
CA THR A 612 -5.20 1.27 20.14
C THR A 612 -5.95 2.56 20.45
N GLU A 613 -6.30 2.79 21.71
CA GLU A 613 -6.19 4.15 22.28
C GLU A 613 -4.74 4.62 22.05
N PHE A 614 -4.42 5.13 20.86
CA PHE A 614 -3.12 5.74 20.59
C PHE A 614 -3.19 7.15 21.15
N ASP A 615 -2.97 7.24 22.45
CA ASP A 615 -2.91 8.52 23.13
C ASP A 615 -1.66 9.27 22.65
N VAL A 616 -1.88 10.24 21.75
CA VAL A 616 -0.83 11.11 21.23
C VAL A 616 -0.17 11.91 22.37
N ASP A 617 -0.85 12.18 23.50
CA ASP A 617 -0.21 12.81 24.67
C ASP A 617 0.73 11.84 25.37
N GLN A 618 0.32 10.58 25.50
CA GLN A 618 1.14 9.49 26.00
C GLN A 618 2.41 9.26 25.17
N TRP A 619 2.29 9.44 23.85
CA TRP A 619 3.38 9.22 22.90
C TRP A 619 4.29 10.45 22.71
N LEU A 620 3.79 11.66 22.95
CA LEU A 620 4.55 12.92 22.95
C LEU A 620 5.22 13.24 24.30
N GLN A 621 4.97 12.43 25.34
CA GLN A 621 5.64 12.56 26.64
C GLN A 621 7.09 12.08 26.52
N PHE A 622 8.02 13.05 26.55
CA PHE A 622 9.45 12.80 26.63
C PHE A 622 9.81 12.29 28.03
N PRO A 623 10.63 11.23 28.17
CA PRO A 623 11.50 11.12 29.34
C PRO A 623 12.39 12.37 29.35
N PRO A 624 12.57 13.06 30.49
CA PRO A 624 13.48 14.19 30.58
C PRO A 624 14.90 13.73 30.24
N GLU A 625 15.41 14.09 29.05
CA GLU A 625 16.83 13.99 28.78
C GLU A 625 17.54 15.17 29.44
N GLY A 626 18.44 14.88 30.38
CA GLY A 626 19.50 15.83 30.74
C GLY A 626 19.26 16.70 31.97
N VAL A 627 18.83 16.15 33.10
CA VAL A 627 19.22 16.72 34.40
C VAL A 627 20.28 15.81 35.01
N ASN A 628 21.52 16.30 35.05
CA ASN A 628 22.76 15.70 35.55
C ASN A 628 23.55 14.84 34.53
N ASN A 629 24.09 15.50 33.51
CA ASN A 629 25.37 15.10 32.90
C ASN A 629 26.50 15.68 33.76
N THR A 630 27.02 14.89 34.69
CA THR A 630 28.38 15.04 35.21
C THR A 630 28.87 13.65 35.60
N ASP A 631 29.51 12.96 34.65
CA ASP A 631 30.55 11.99 34.96
C ASP A 631 31.37 11.73 33.68
N ASP A 632 32.30 12.65 33.43
CA ASP A 632 33.46 12.44 32.57
C ASP A 632 34.36 11.41 33.26
N GLY A 633 34.28 10.13 32.87
CA GLY A 633 35.20 9.14 33.43
C GLY A 633 35.04 7.67 33.06
N PHE A 634 33.95 7.23 32.40
CA PHE A 634 33.70 5.78 32.25
C PHE A 634 33.77 5.23 30.81
N MET A 635 34.02 6.07 29.80
CA MET A 635 34.17 5.69 28.38
C MET A 635 35.52 4.98 28.05
N ALA A 636 36.25 4.46 29.04
CA ALA A 636 37.58 3.88 28.84
C ALA A 636 37.74 2.41 29.26
N ASN A 637 36.73 1.74 29.84
CA ASN A 637 36.94 0.44 30.51
C ASN A 637 36.10 -0.75 30.02
N VAL A 638 35.37 -0.67 28.89
CA VAL A 638 34.52 -1.80 28.43
C VAL A 638 34.80 -2.27 26.99
N PHE A 639 35.44 -1.48 26.14
CA PHE A 639 35.86 -1.91 24.80
C PHE A 639 37.35 -1.64 24.63
N GLY A 640 38.14 -2.70 24.47
CA GLY A 640 39.58 -2.60 24.17
C GLY A 640 39.84 -1.78 22.90
N GLU A 641 40.98 -1.11 22.87
CA GLU A 641 41.35 -0.03 21.93
C GLU A 641 41.33 -0.38 20.42
N ASP A 642 41.05 -1.62 20.02
CA ASP A 642 41.05 -2.01 18.61
C ASP A 642 39.67 -2.00 17.93
N GLY A 643 38.56 -1.87 18.67
CA GLY A 643 37.20 -1.86 18.09
C GLY A 643 36.67 -0.49 17.64
N MET A 644 37.32 0.60 18.03
CA MET A 644 36.85 1.98 17.80
C MET A 644 37.27 2.54 16.43
N ASN A 645 38.33 1.99 15.82
CA ASN A 645 38.90 2.51 14.57
C ASN A 645 38.15 2.04 13.31
N ASP A 646 37.50 0.87 13.33
CA ASP A 646 36.78 0.36 12.16
C ASP A 646 35.40 1.01 11.96
N ALA A 647 34.72 1.38 13.05
CA ALA A 647 33.44 2.11 13.00
C ALA A 647 33.61 3.58 12.59
N MET A 648 34.77 4.20 12.88
CA MET A 648 35.09 5.57 12.46
C MET A 648 35.60 5.67 11.03
N ASN A 649 36.29 4.64 10.51
CA ASN A 649 36.82 4.66 9.13
C ASN A 649 35.74 4.46 8.05
N TRP A 650 34.64 3.76 8.34
CA TRP A 650 33.53 3.64 7.38
C TRP A 650 32.73 4.95 7.20
N ALA A 651 32.72 5.82 8.21
CA ALA A 651 32.03 7.12 8.17
C ALA A 651 32.81 8.20 7.39
N ALA A 652 34.11 7.98 7.12
CA ALA A 652 34.99 8.97 6.48
C ALA A 652 35.22 8.76 4.97
N ALA A 653 34.92 7.59 4.40
CA ALA A 653 35.16 7.29 2.97
C ALA A 653 34.07 7.81 2.01
N GLY A 654 33.26 8.76 2.46
CA GLY A 654 32.05 9.23 1.77
C GLY A 654 32.17 10.58 1.06
N VAL A 655 33.33 11.22 0.94
CA VAL A 655 33.52 12.46 0.14
C VAL A 655 35.00 12.64 -0.24
N ASP A 656 35.43 12.22 -1.43
CA ASP A 656 36.24 13.04 -2.36
C ASP A 656 36.55 12.29 -3.66
N THR A 657 36.26 12.93 -4.79
CA THR A 657 36.59 12.47 -6.14
C THR A 657 37.76 13.29 -6.69
N THR A 658 38.88 12.66 -7.06
CA THR A 658 39.73 13.12 -8.18
C THR A 658 40.55 11.98 -8.79
N THR A 659 40.49 11.94 -10.11
CA THR A 659 41.19 11.11 -11.10
C THR A 659 42.72 11.05 -10.97
N LYS A 660 43.32 9.88 -11.23
CA LYS A 660 44.44 9.70 -12.19
C LYS A 660 44.69 8.22 -12.52
N ASP A 661 44.79 7.95 -13.82
CA ASP A 661 45.31 6.72 -14.44
C ASP A 661 46.72 6.37 -13.94
N ASP A 662 47.01 5.08 -13.76
CA ASP A 662 47.99 4.32 -14.56
C ASP A 662 48.19 2.89 -14.01
N GLY A 663 47.96 1.89 -14.87
CA GLY A 663 48.92 0.82 -15.15
C GLY A 663 49.19 -0.36 -14.19
N VAL A 664 48.77 -1.54 -14.67
CA VAL A 664 49.59 -2.78 -14.81
C VAL A 664 49.87 -3.70 -13.59
N ALA A 665 49.50 -4.98 -13.81
CA ALA A 665 50.15 -6.25 -13.40
C ALA A 665 49.87 -6.93 -12.03
N GLU A 666 49.21 -8.10 -12.17
CA GLU A 666 49.68 -9.45 -11.77
C GLU A 666 49.80 -9.92 -10.31
N ILE A 667 49.14 -11.08 -10.09
CA ILE A 667 49.63 -12.31 -9.44
C ILE A 667 49.58 -12.42 -7.89
N ALA A 668 48.53 -13.13 -7.47
CA ALA A 668 48.54 -14.45 -6.82
C ALA A 668 48.82 -14.65 -5.30
N THR A 669 47.95 -15.53 -4.76
CA THR A 669 48.16 -16.65 -3.82
C THR A 669 48.44 -16.44 -2.33
N LEU A 670 47.65 -17.21 -1.56
CA LEU A 670 47.91 -17.85 -0.25
C LEU A 670 47.82 -16.91 0.98
N ALA A 671 47.12 -17.24 2.07
CA ALA A 671 46.77 -18.53 2.65
C ALA A 671 45.36 -18.53 3.29
#